data_AF-A0A0C3NVF7-F1
#
_entry.id   AF-A0A0C3NVF7-F1
#
_cell.length_a   1.000
_cell.length_b   1.000
_cell.length_c   1.000
_cell.angle_alpha   90.00
_cell.angle_beta   90.00
_cell.angle_gamma   90.00
#
_symmetry.space_group_name_H-M   'P 1'
#
loop_
_entity.id
_entity.type
_entity.pdbx_description
1 polymer ?
#
loop_
_entity_poly.entity_id
_entity_poly.type
_entity_poly.pdbx_seq_one_letter_code
_entity_poly.pdbx_strand_id
1 'polypeptide(L)'
;MPALTSSYLEWSHAQASTPARGDFAERAEAEDLGNGSSARTWRVHVVDVFRAEKVNLVISADDSYIASALVRQGFMPCSPIRPSVAIMINALELYHVACLHSPHFSIQAFVKTICDLQGVAFQHYLSHQFSITLDLYLNILNGVEALIMEALSRTSDDWRLQHACPACTYELKDEPHLKFKILYAMDGNDSLKRILCRIAEDEDSHELPTTQKCSHSKYKQGRRGDENPCTSRWKNMDKQKMKQTWGVYDETGIFLAVCQHGMSLLIADMVQSGELTKYPIAIVSRLMKVFGADLGGGYDIRCQFSTTLAKSIIGKDIEQNQHSCLVPAFHGHAHRRLCQLSHLMVYTEGLCLEDLKTCERTFSKSNVLASSLRYASAFHRQRAINTYFSHNDAYEVYASISNFIYSNYKQALSIIQDCEFVLPSLKCELGVTADTEFTMWLQEERSYLEGLEMEPLNETLQMEYWRALVNLEASKKDLDLKSALWDVTTPSDLKDYAMYTCKTQKVETARRHAVEMYNKDLCIVQDLESKLNIDSCWTPERPEWHDAARLVTKRTFQCALDHLEALVIARIFKLSKMNHVGTGYKMQKHMAKVLQVRSSAIRIALKQYNTAARAMDPPHRILKWDEVVEYAFIAEFDLLRDARQDVSQRSWATPAGHSAMDHYFKLLCAREEIERLEVEARRLLTYLRDKEHFLDESEQQAQALHPPLAHQIACYRLIHSRFTSQHLKRLHDITKLPGYKGSLSFGESLMDSDDIDTQENLEEEEEEEEEKEETSHMVLEVLDATIYANTT
;
A
#
# COMPACT_ATOMS: atom_id res chain seq x y z
N MET A 1 11.93 -5.27 -35.20
CA MET A 1 11.84 -6.08 -33.96
C MET A 1 11.35 -7.50 -34.21
N PRO A 2 10.19 -7.75 -34.87
CA PRO A 2 9.67 -9.12 -35.05
C PRO A 2 10.68 -10.10 -35.65
N ALA A 3 11.40 -9.69 -36.70
CA ALA A 3 12.43 -10.52 -37.34
C ALA A 3 13.61 -10.89 -36.42
N LEU A 4 13.93 -10.07 -35.40
CA LEU A 4 14.96 -10.40 -34.41
C LEU A 4 14.43 -11.39 -33.39
N THR A 5 13.17 -11.23 -32.95
CA THR A 5 12.49 -12.16 -32.06
C THR A 5 12.39 -13.54 -32.68
N SER A 6 11.93 -13.66 -33.94
CA SER A 6 11.89 -14.94 -34.65
C SER A 6 13.29 -15.59 -34.77
N SER A 7 14.31 -14.80 -35.09
CA SER A 7 15.70 -15.31 -35.17
C SER A 7 16.22 -15.80 -33.81
N TYR A 8 15.80 -15.16 -32.71
CA TYR A 8 16.15 -15.58 -31.35
C TYR A 8 15.46 -16.89 -30.98
N LEU A 9 14.18 -17.08 -31.32
CA LEU A 9 13.45 -18.33 -31.09
C LEU A 9 14.18 -19.50 -31.76
N GLU A 10 14.54 -19.34 -33.03
CA GLU A 10 15.29 -20.34 -33.80
C GLU A 10 16.65 -20.64 -33.17
N TRP A 11 17.40 -19.60 -32.77
CA TRP A 11 18.68 -19.75 -32.10
C TRP A 11 18.55 -20.52 -30.78
N SER A 12 17.63 -20.13 -29.91
CA SER A 12 17.41 -20.78 -28.61
C SER A 12 17.04 -22.25 -28.77
N HIS A 13 16.14 -22.55 -29.71
CA HIS A 13 15.75 -23.93 -30.01
C HIS A 13 16.92 -24.77 -30.55
N ALA A 14 17.77 -24.20 -31.40
CA ALA A 14 18.97 -24.88 -31.89
C ALA A 14 19.99 -25.16 -30.77
N GLN A 15 20.12 -24.28 -29.78
CA GLN A 15 20.97 -24.54 -28.60
C GLN A 15 20.49 -25.73 -27.79
N ALA A 16 19.18 -25.91 -27.62
CA ALA A 16 18.62 -27.02 -26.84
C ALA A 16 18.90 -28.40 -27.46
N SER A 17 19.03 -28.46 -28.79
CA SER A 17 19.37 -29.69 -29.53
C SER A 17 20.87 -30.00 -29.55
N THR A 18 21.70 -29.05 -29.12
CA THR A 18 23.15 -29.22 -29.05
C THR A 18 23.51 -29.76 -27.65
N PRO A 19 24.14 -30.94 -27.52
CA PRO A 19 24.52 -31.45 -26.20
C PRO A 19 25.37 -30.40 -25.48
N ALA A 20 25.10 -30.20 -24.17
CA ALA A 20 25.77 -29.20 -23.34
C ALA A 20 27.28 -29.20 -23.61
N ARG A 21 27.72 -28.27 -24.45
CA ARG A 21 29.14 -28.09 -24.73
C ARG A 21 29.71 -27.56 -23.42
N GLY A 22 30.56 -28.36 -22.78
CA GLY A 22 31.45 -27.83 -21.75
C GLY A 22 32.10 -26.56 -22.31
N ASP A 23 32.04 -25.50 -21.53
CA ASP A 23 32.77 -24.27 -21.81
C ASP A 23 34.19 -24.65 -22.26
N PHE A 24 34.67 -24.04 -23.36
CA PHE A 24 35.99 -24.26 -23.98
C PHE A 24 36.17 -25.38 -25.03
N ALA A 25 35.13 -25.80 -25.77
CA ALA A 25 35.38 -26.49 -27.05
C ALA A 25 35.74 -25.49 -28.18
N GLU A 26 36.90 -25.68 -28.83
CA GLU A 26 37.26 -24.99 -30.06
C GLU A 26 36.13 -25.12 -31.10
N ARG A 27 35.72 -24.00 -31.70
CA ARG A 27 34.88 -24.05 -32.90
C ARG A 27 35.74 -24.69 -33.98
N ALA A 28 35.40 -25.92 -34.37
CA ALA A 28 35.90 -26.50 -35.60
C ALA A 28 35.68 -25.47 -36.71
N GLU A 29 36.76 -25.11 -37.39
CA GLU A 29 36.71 -24.32 -38.61
C GLU A 29 35.65 -24.95 -39.50
N ALA A 30 34.69 -24.15 -39.97
CA ALA A 30 33.69 -24.64 -40.90
C ALA A 30 34.43 -25.19 -42.12
N GLU A 31 34.45 -26.53 -42.25
CA GLU A 31 34.87 -27.15 -43.49
C GLU A 31 34.00 -26.58 -44.60
N ASP A 32 34.69 -26.06 -45.61
CA ASP A 32 34.14 -25.47 -46.82
C ASP A 32 33.28 -26.52 -47.56
N LEU A 33 32.02 -26.63 -47.15
CA LEU A 33 31.00 -27.38 -47.88
C LEU A 33 30.64 -26.57 -49.12
N GLY A 34 31.50 -26.69 -50.14
CA GLY A 34 31.13 -26.36 -51.50
C GLY A 34 29.92 -27.18 -51.90
N ASN A 35 28.75 -26.54 -52.07
CA ASN A 35 28.14 -26.26 -53.38
C ASN A 35 26.72 -25.68 -53.18
N GLY A 36 26.44 -24.53 -53.82
CA GLY A 36 25.08 -24.18 -54.26
C GLY A 36 24.14 -23.45 -53.29
N SER A 37 24.48 -22.25 -52.84
CA SER A 37 23.52 -21.16 -52.52
C SER A 37 24.29 -19.85 -52.38
N SER A 38 23.72 -18.70 -52.75
CA SER A 38 24.39 -17.38 -52.75
C SER A 38 24.61 -16.81 -51.34
N ALA A 39 25.26 -17.56 -50.45
CA ALA A 39 25.51 -17.15 -49.08
C ALA A 39 26.52 -16.00 -49.04
N ARG A 40 26.10 -14.83 -48.55
CA ARG A 40 26.98 -13.67 -48.34
C ARG A 40 27.68 -13.83 -46.99
N THR A 41 28.99 -13.59 -46.93
CA THR A 41 29.72 -13.58 -45.66
C THR A 41 29.85 -12.16 -45.11
N TRP A 42 29.70 -12.01 -43.79
CA TRP A 42 29.85 -10.73 -43.09
C TRP A 42 30.85 -10.86 -41.96
N ARG A 43 31.91 -10.04 -41.99
CA ARG A 43 32.96 -10.07 -40.98
C ARG A 43 32.59 -9.15 -39.82
N VAL A 44 32.50 -9.70 -38.61
CA VAL A 44 32.18 -8.97 -37.38
C VAL A 44 33.17 -9.29 -36.27
N HIS A 45 33.43 -8.33 -35.38
CA HIS A 45 34.16 -8.58 -34.14
C HIS A 45 33.17 -9.04 -33.07
N VAL A 46 33.29 -10.28 -32.62
CA VAL A 46 32.44 -10.87 -31.59
C VAL A 46 33.12 -10.69 -30.23
N VAL A 47 32.35 -10.27 -29.24
CA VAL A 47 32.77 -10.14 -27.84
C VAL A 47 31.96 -11.11 -26.99
N ASP A 48 32.67 -11.93 -26.22
CA ASP A 48 32.16 -12.86 -25.21
C ASP A 48 32.76 -12.52 -23.83
N VAL A 49 32.37 -13.21 -22.77
CA VAL A 49 32.90 -13.00 -21.41
C VAL A 49 34.41 -13.21 -21.35
N PHE A 50 34.92 -14.27 -22.00
CA PHE A 50 36.33 -14.69 -21.90
C PHE A 50 37.16 -14.43 -23.15
N ARG A 51 36.53 -14.11 -24.29
CA ARG A 51 37.24 -13.97 -25.58
C ARG A 51 36.62 -12.89 -26.45
N ALA A 52 37.45 -12.33 -27.33
CA ALA A 52 37.01 -11.47 -28.41
C ALA A 52 37.73 -11.88 -29.71
N GLU A 53 36.98 -12.15 -30.76
CA GLU A 53 37.53 -12.68 -32.02
C GLU A 53 36.84 -12.08 -33.25
N LYS A 54 37.46 -12.21 -34.42
CA LYS A 54 36.84 -11.82 -35.69
C LYS A 54 36.24 -13.05 -36.33
N VAL A 55 34.94 -13.04 -36.54
CA VAL A 55 34.19 -14.16 -37.12
C VAL A 55 33.63 -13.75 -38.48
N ASN A 56 33.71 -14.64 -39.47
CA ASN A 56 32.97 -14.50 -40.72
C ASN A 56 31.64 -15.23 -40.56
N LEU A 57 30.55 -14.48 -40.55
CA LEU A 57 29.21 -15.02 -40.38
C LEU A 57 28.56 -15.25 -41.72
N VAL A 58 27.73 -16.27 -41.79
CA VAL A 58 26.97 -16.63 -42.98
C VAL A 58 25.63 -15.89 -42.94
N ILE A 59 25.28 -15.18 -44.01
CA ILE A 59 23.97 -14.57 -44.21
C ILE A 59 23.23 -15.43 -45.25
N SER A 60 22.11 -16.03 -44.84
CA SER A 60 21.26 -16.81 -45.74
C SER A 60 20.51 -15.90 -46.71
N ALA A 61 20.01 -16.46 -47.81
CA ALA A 61 19.09 -15.74 -48.69
C ALA A 61 17.76 -15.41 -47.98
N ASP A 62 17.37 -16.21 -46.99
CA ASP A 62 16.14 -16.04 -46.21
C ASP A 62 16.26 -14.97 -45.10
N ASP A 63 17.45 -14.41 -44.89
CA ASP A 63 17.68 -13.36 -43.91
C ASP A 63 17.16 -12.00 -44.39
N SER A 64 16.07 -11.54 -43.79
CA SER A 64 15.53 -10.20 -44.07
C SER A 64 16.51 -9.08 -43.67
N TYR A 65 17.34 -9.30 -42.65
CA TYR A 65 18.29 -8.31 -42.12
C TYR A 65 19.59 -8.96 -41.62
N ILE A 66 20.72 -8.26 -41.76
CA ILE A 66 22.03 -8.70 -41.21
C ILE A 66 21.94 -8.90 -39.69
N ALA A 67 21.19 -8.04 -39.00
CA ALA A 67 20.96 -8.14 -37.55
C ALA A 67 20.23 -9.44 -37.17
N SER A 68 19.25 -9.88 -37.97
CA SER A 68 18.55 -11.16 -37.78
C SER A 68 19.49 -12.35 -37.99
N ALA A 69 20.31 -12.32 -39.05
CA ALA A 69 21.31 -13.35 -39.31
C ALA A 69 22.32 -13.51 -38.16
N LEU A 70 22.72 -12.38 -37.55
CA LEU A 70 23.58 -12.34 -36.36
C LEU A 70 22.91 -12.99 -35.15
N VAL A 71 21.66 -12.62 -34.87
CA VAL A 71 20.91 -13.16 -33.73
C VAL A 71 20.70 -14.66 -33.87
N ARG A 72 20.36 -15.15 -35.08
CA ARG A 72 20.22 -16.60 -35.36
C ARG A 72 21.50 -17.38 -35.06
N GLN A 73 22.66 -16.73 -35.16
CA GLN A 73 23.98 -17.31 -34.88
C GLN A 73 24.47 -17.07 -33.43
N GLY A 74 23.65 -16.44 -32.58
CA GLY A 74 23.93 -16.23 -31.15
C GLY A 74 24.62 -14.90 -30.82
N PHE A 75 24.55 -13.92 -31.73
CA PHE A 75 25.25 -12.64 -31.59
C PHE A 75 24.30 -11.46 -31.67
N MET A 76 24.43 -10.53 -30.73
CA MET A 76 23.69 -9.29 -30.70
C MET A 76 24.48 -8.14 -31.32
N PRO A 77 23.96 -7.49 -32.38
CA PRO A 77 24.66 -6.40 -33.06
C PRO A 77 24.73 -5.14 -32.20
N CYS A 78 25.91 -4.51 -32.11
CA CYS A 78 26.05 -3.19 -31.51
C CYS A 78 25.53 -2.04 -32.41
N SER A 79 25.14 -2.33 -33.64
CA SER A 79 24.55 -1.38 -34.60
C SER A 79 23.57 -2.10 -35.53
N PRO A 80 22.37 -1.54 -35.80
CA PRO A 80 21.32 -2.24 -36.53
C PRO A 80 21.58 -2.41 -38.04
N ILE A 81 22.36 -1.50 -38.65
CA ILE A 81 22.49 -1.44 -40.12
C ILE A 81 23.83 -2.04 -40.59
N ARG A 82 24.94 -1.67 -39.95
CA ARG A 82 26.29 -2.12 -40.32
C ARG A 82 27.09 -2.54 -39.08
N PRO A 83 26.72 -3.68 -38.46
CA PRO A 83 27.39 -4.14 -37.26
C PRO A 83 28.85 -4.51 -37.56
N SER A 84 29.78 -3.78 -36.94
CA SER A 84 31.21 -4.10 -36.90
C SER A 84 31.60 -4.86 -35.63
N VAL A 85 30.79 -4.72 -34.58
CA VAL A 85 30.93 -5.40 -33.29
C VAL A 85 29.60 -6.05 -32.92
N ALA A 86 29.66 -7.24 -32.34
CA ALA A 86 28.52 -7.93 -31.77
C ALA A 86 28.88 -8.60 -30.44
N ILE A 87 27.92 -8.74 -29.55
CA ILE A 87 28.10 -9.37 -28.22
C ILE A 87 27.38 -10.72 -28.20
N MET A 88 28.00 -11.76 -27.63
CA MET A 88 27.32 -13.05 -27.47
C MET A 88 26.08 -12.93 -26.58
N ILE A 89 24.99 -13.56 -26.99
CA ILE A 89 23.73 -13.55 -26.21
C ILE A 89 23.95 -14.10 -24.80
N ASN A 90 24.76 -15.15 -24.64
CA ASN A 90 25.07 -15.72 -23.33
C ASN A 90 25.77 -14.72 -22.37
N ALA A 91 26.59 -13.81 -22.90
CA ALA A 91 27.22 -12.76 -22.09
C ALA A 91 26.18 -11.71 -21.62
N LEU A 92 25.18 -11.41 -22.46
CA LEU A 92 24.06 -10.53 -22.10
C LEU A 92 23.15 -11.19 -21.06
N GLU A 93 22.84 -12.48 -21.24
CA GLU A 93 22.03 -13.26 -20.29
C GLU A 93 22.71 -13.37 -18.93
N LEU A 94 24.02 -13.64 -18.90
CA LEU A 94 24.81 -13.64 -17.68
C LEU A 94 24.69 -12.31 -16.93
N TYR A 95 24.87 -11.20 -17.63
CA TYR A 95 24.72 -9.87 -17.02
C TYR A 95 23.29 -9.63 -16.53
N HIS A 96 22.29 -9.97 -17.36
CA HIS A 96 20.89 -9.78 -17.05
C HIS A 96 20.49 -10.49 -15.75
N VAL A 97 20.77 -11.80 -15.65
CA VAL A 97 20.47 -12.60 -14.45
C VAL A 97 21.25 -12.10 -13.24
N ALA A 98 22.54 -11.77 -13.39
CA ALA A 98 23.35 -11.23 -12.30
C ALA A 98 22.81 -9.90 -11.77
N CYS A 99 22.34 -9.02 -12.66
CA CYS A 99 21.77 -7.73 -12.30
C CYS A 99 20.42 -7.86 -11.57
N LEU A 100 19.61 -8.88 -11.88
CA LEU A 100 18.36 -9.14 -11.16
C LEU A 100 18.57 -9.57 -9.71
N HIS A 101 19.65 -10.31 -9.43
CA HIS A 101 20.05 -10.68 -8.07
C HIS A 101 20.78 -9.55 -7.35
N SER A 102 21.54 -8.74 -8.09
CA SER A 102 22.30 -7.62 -7.55
C SER A 102 22.18 -6.37 -8.45
N PRO A 103 21.15 -5.54 -8.24
CA PRO A 103 20.93 -4.37 -9.10
C PRO A 103 22.00 -3.27 -8.98
N HIS A 104 22.91 -3.38 -8.00
CA HIS A 104 24.11 -2.54 -7.92
C HIS A 104 25.18 -2.93 -8.94
N PHE A 105 25.06 -4.08 -9.60
CA PHE A 105 26.00 -4.54 -10.60
C PHE A 105 25.84 -3.78 -11.92
N SER A 106 26.54 -2.64 -12.00
CA SER A 106 26.46 -1.73 -13.14
C SER A 106 27.05 -2.34 -14.42
N ILE A 107 26.52 -1.90 -15.58
CA ILE A 107 27.05 -2.25 -16.91
C ILE A 107 28.55 -1.94 -16.99
N GLN A 108 28.98 -0.78 -16.47
CA GLN A 108 30.40 -0.41 -16.50
C GLN A 108 31.27 -1.37 -15.69
N ALA A 109 30.80 -1.82 -14.52
CA ALA A 109 31.53 -2.80 -13.72
C ALA A 109 31.67 -4.13 -14.49
N PHE A 110 30.56 -4.63 -15.07
CA PHE A 110 30.58 -5.86 -15.86
C PHE A 110 31.50 -5.77 -17.08
N VAL A 111 31.42 -4.68 -17.85
CA VAL A 111 32.27 -4.48 -19.02
C VAL A 111 33.75 -4.34 -18.64
N LYS A 112 34.08 -3.70 -17.51
CA LYS A 112 35.46 -3.71 -16.98
C LYS A 112 35.91 -5.13 -16.65
N THR A 113 35.05 -5.94 -16.03
CA THR A 113 35.35 -7.36 -15.77
C THR A 113 35.65 -8.11 -17.05
N ILE A 114 34.85 -7.92 -18.11
CA ILE A 114 35.12 -8.52 -19.43
C ILE A 114 36.48 -8.06 -19.97
N CYS A 115 36.77 -6.75 -19.91
CA CYS A 115 38.06 -6.20 -20.34
C CYS A 115 39.25 -6.83 -19.59
N ASP A 116 39.14 -6.95 -18.27
CA ASP A 116 40.17 -7.55 -17.42
C ASP A 116 40.39 -9.03 -17.76
N LEU A 117 39.31 -9.79 -17.98
CA LEU A 117 39.37 -11.20 -18.38
C LEU A 117 40.00 -11.40 -19.77
N GLN A 118 39.78 -10.45 -20.68
CA GLN A 118 40.34 -10.46 -22.03
C GLN A 118 41.75 -9.84 -22.11
N GLY A 119 42.25 -9.28 -21.01
CA GLY A 119 43.56 -8.61 -20.98
C GLY A 119 43.62 -7.30 -21.79
N VAL A 120 42.48 -6.62 -21.98
CA VAL A 120 42.39 -5.36 -22.73
C VAL A 120 42.08 -4.17 -21.84
N ALA A 121 42.54 -2.97 -22.22
CA ALA A 121 42.25 -1.76 -21.47
C ALA A 121 40.79 -1.31 -21.69
N PHE A 122 40.09 -1.02 -20.59
CA PHE A 122 38.73 -0.49 -20.64
C PHE A 122 38.63 0.82 -21.41
N GLN A 123 37.62 0.92 -22.26
CA GLN A 123 37.26 2.13 -23.01
C GLN A 123 35.79 2.47 -22.78
N HIS A 124 35.48 3.74 -22.57
CA HIS A 124 34.13 4.19 -22.21
C HIS A 124 33.05 3.79 -23.23
N TYR A 125 33.39 3.76 -24.52
CA TYR A 125 32.44 3.39 -25.57
C TYR A 125 31.97 1.93 -25.48
N LEU A 126 32.73 1.03 -24.83
CA LEU A 126 32.37 -0.38 -24.68
C LEU A 126 31.14 -0.55 -23.79
N SER A 127 31.05 0.24 -22.72
CA SER A 127 29.85 0.26 -21.87
C SER A 127 28.62 0.78 -22.61
N HIS A 128 28.80 1.74 -23.52
CA HIS A 128 27.71 2.24 -24.35
C HIS A 128 27.22 1.18 -25.35
N GLN A 129 28.14 0.50 -26.04
CA GLN A 129 27.81 -0.62 -26.94
C GLN A 129 27.11 -1.76 -26.22
N PHE A 130 27.56 -2.09 -25.00
CA PHE A 130 26.90 -3.09 -24.16
C PHE A 130 25.49 -2.66 -23.75
N SER A 131 25.29 -1.39 -23.38
CA SER A 131 23.96 -0.89 -23.04
C SER A 131 22.98 -1.01 -24.21
N ILE A 132 23.40 -0.62 -25.42
CA ILE A 132 22.55 -0.69 -26.64
C ILE A 132 22.15 -2.14 -26.94
N THR A 133 23.11 -3.07 -26.88
CA THR A 133 22.86 -4.49 -27.14
C THR A 133 21.98 -5.12 -26.06
N LEU A 134 22.16 -4.73 -24.79
CA LEU A 134 21.29 -5.16 -23.70
C LEU A 134 19.86 -4.66 -23.89
N ASP A 135 19.67 -3.40 -24.31
CA ASP A 135 18.32 -2.87 -24.59
C ASP A 135 17.62 -3.65 -25.69
N LEU A 136 18.35 -3.97 -26.77
CA LEU A 136 17.84 -4.79 -27.86
C LEU A 136 17.49 -6.20 -27.38
N TYR A 137 18.34 -6.79 -26.54
CA TYR A 137 18.12 -8.10 -25.93
C TYR A 137 16.86 -8.16 -25.08
N LEU A 138 16.69 -7.22 -24.17
CA LEU A 138 15.51 -7.15 -23.33
C LEU A 138 14.23 -6.93 -24.14
N ASN A 139 14.30 -6.16 -25.23
CA ASN A 139 13.16 -6.00 -26.14
C ASN A 139 12.83 -7.29 -26.90
N ILE A 140 13.82 -8.10 -27.26
CA ILE A 140 13.58 -9.43 -27.82
C ILE A 140 12.90 -10.34 -26.79
N LEU A 141 13.40 -10.37 -25.55
CA LEU A 141 12.80 -11.18 -24.48
C LEU A 141 11.33 -10.80 -24.23
N ASN A 142 11.00 -9.51 -24.20
CA ASN A 142 9.61 -9.05 -24.11
C ASN A 142 8.76 -9.52 -25.29
N GLY A 143 9.33 -9.54 -26.51
CA GLY A 143 8.64 -10.06 -27.69
C GLY A 143 8.42 -11.57 -27.63
N VAL A 144 9.38 -12.32 -27.07
CA VAL A 144 9.23 -13.77 -26.81
C VAL A 144 8.14 -14.01 -25.76
N GLU A 145 8.16 -13.26 -24.66
CA GLU A 145 7.13 -13.35 -23.62
C GLU A 145 5.73 -13.06 -24.18
N ALA A 146 5.58 -12.05 -25.03
CA ALA A 146 4.30 -11.75 -25.69
C ALA A 146 3.79 -12.93 -26.54
N LEU A 147 4.66 -13.55 -27.33
CA LEU A 147 4.31 -14.73 -28.14
C LEU A 147 3.93 -15.94 -27.28
N ILE A 148 4.59 -16.13 -26.14
CA ILE A 148 4.21 -17.18 -25.17
C ILE A 148 2.83 -16.87 -24.61
N MET A 149 2.57 -15.64 -24.15
CA MET A 149 1.28 -15.28 -23.58
C MET A 149 0.15 -15.41 -24.61
N GLU A 150 0.40 -15.05 -25.86
CA GLU A 150 -0.54 -15.27 -26.97
C GLU A 150 -0.82 -16.76 -27.18
N ALA A 151 0.21 -17.60 -27.24
CA ALA A 151 0.04 -19.05 -27.41
C ALA A 151 -0.66 -19.73 -26.22
N LEU A 152 -0.61 -19.13 -25.03
CA LEU A 152 -1.28 -19.63 -23.82
C LEU A 152 -2.66 -19.00 -23.59
N SER A 153 -3.14 -18.14 -24.49
CA SER A 153 -4.39 -17.36 -24.35
C SER A 153 -4.42 -16.46 -23.10
N ARG A 154 -3.29 -15.81 -22.79
CA ARG A 154 -3.06 -14.99 -21.58
C ARG A 154 -2.82 -13.51 -21.90
N THR A 155 -3.53 -12.99 -22.89
CA THR A 155 -3.32 -11.64 -23.44
C THR A 155 -4.20 -10.57 -22.81
N SER A 156 -5.21 -10.95 -22.03
CA SER A 156 -6.09 -10.01 -21.32
C SER A 156 -5.30 -9.06 -20.43
N ASP A 157 -5.66 -7.77 -20.45
CA ASP A 157 -5.01 -6.71 -19.67
C ASP A 157 -4.93 -7.04 -18.18
N ASP A 158 -5.96 -7.70 -17.64
CA ASP A 158 -6.05 -8.02 -16.21
C ASP A 158 -5.56 -9.41 -15.85
N TRP A 159 -5.16 -10.24 -16.83
CA TRP A 159 -4.75 -11.63 -16.62
C TRP A 159 -3.66 -11.77 -15.54
N ARG A 160 -2.59 -10.97 -15.64
CA ARG A 160 -1.50 -11.02 -14.65
C ARG A 160 -1.97 -10.70 -13.24
N LEU A 161 -2.88 -9.75 -13.09
CA LEU A 161 -3.40 -9.36 -11.77
C LEU A 161 -4.35 -10.44 -11.24
N GLN A 162 -5.25 -10.97 -12.08
CA GLN A 162 -6.18 -12.06 -11.75
C GLN A 162 -5.46 -13.34 -11.34
N HIS A 163 -4.29 -13.63 -11.89
CA HIS A 163 -3.52 -14.85 -11.62
C HIS A 163 -2.20 -14.59 -10.85
N ALA A 164 -2.10 -13.45 -10.16
CA ALA A 164 -0.87 -13.03 -9.49
C ALA A 164 -0.44 -13.98 -8.37
N CYS A 165 -1.39 -14.49 -7.56
CA CYS A 165 -1.09 -15.37 -6.43
C CYS A 165 -2.04 -16.58 -6.41
N PRO A 166 -1.54 -17.81 -6.58
CA PRO A 166 -2.40 -18.99 -6.63
C PRO A 166 -3.13 -19.24 -5.31
N ALA A 167 -2.53 -18.91 -4.17
CA ALA A 167 -3.20 -19.04 -2.86
C ALA A 167 -4.36 -18.04 -2.70
N CYS A 168 -4.27 -16.85 -3.29
CA CYS A 168 -5.32 -15.83 -3.20
C CYS A 168 -6.43 -15.99 -4.25
N THR A 169 -6.09 -16.43 -5.46
CA THR A 169 -6.94 -16.24 -6.66
C THR A 169 -7.40 -17.53 -7.32
N TYR A 170 -6.77 -18.67 -7.00
CA TYR A 170 -7.11 -19.95 -7.63
C TYR A 170 -8.26 -20.64 -6.88
N GLU A 171 -9.44 -20.03 -6.94
CA GLU A 171 -10.64 -20.47 -6.20
C GLU A 171 -11.13 -21.84 -6.66
N LEU A 172 -11.55 -22.67 -5.70
CA LEU A 172 -12.02 -24.03 -5.93
C LEU A 172 -13.52 -24.15 -5.73
N LYS A 173 -14.14 -25.07 -6.47
CA LYS A 173 -15.53 -25.46 -6.22
C LYS A 173 -15.68 -25.99 -4.79
N ASP A 174 -16.77 -25.61 -4.14
CA ASP A 174 -17.12 -26.01 -2.78
C ASP A 174 -16.08 -25.63 -1.69
N GLU A 175 -15.24 -24.63 -1.92
CA GLU A 175 -14.35 -24.13 -0.87
C GLU A 175 -15.11 -23.28 0.17
N PRO A 176 -14.74 -23.35 1.47
CA PRO A 176 -15.30 -22.49 2.49
C PRO A 176 -15.17 -21.00 2.15
N HIS A 177 -16.26 -20.26 2.38
CA HIS A 177 -16.27 -18.81 2.17
C HIS A 177 -15.33 -18.10 3.16
N LEU A 178 -14.33 -17.39 2.63
CA LEU A 178 -13.44 -16.54 3.41
C LEU A 178 -14.04 -15.14 3.52
N LYS A 179 -14.12 -14.60 4.75
CA LYS A 179 -14.63 -13.23 4.98
C LYS A 179 -13.88 -12.16 4.19
N PHE A 180 -12.57 -12.33 4.00
CA PHE A 180 -11.81 -11.54 3.03
C PHE A 180 -11.22 -12.48 1.99
N LYS A 181 -11.72 -12.39 0.76
CA LYS A 181 -11.23 -13.14 -0.40
C LYS A 181 -9.74 -12.91 -0.62
N ILE A 182 -9.30 -11.64 -0.52
CA ILE A 182 -7.89 -11.27 -0.60
C ILE A 182 -7.54 -10.30 0.54
N LEU A 183 -6.51 -10.64 1.31
CA LEU A 183 -5.81 -9.71 2.18
C LEU A 183 -4.60 -9.13 1.46
N TYR A 184 -4.48 -7.80 1.48
CA TYR A 184 -3.35 -7.10 0.90
C TYR A 184 -2.92 -5.93 1.78
N ALA A 185 -1.65 -5.57 1.68
CA ALA A 185 -1.10 -4.34 2.26
C ALA A 185 -0.77 -3.38 1.12
N MET A 186 -0.92 -2.07 1.37
CA MET A 186 -0.48 -1.05 0.43
C MET A 186 0.21 0.10 1.15
N ASP A 187 1.26 0.65 0.54
CA ASP A 187 2.01 1.76 1.11
C ASP A 187 2.90 2.48 0.06
N GLY A 188 3.43 3.66 0.42
CA GLY A 188 4.40 4.40 -0.38
C GLY A 188 5.85 4.12 -0.01
N ASN A 189 6.73 4.18 -1.01
CA ASN A 189 8.18 4.11 -0.83
C ASN A 189 8.88 5.24 -1.58
N ASP A 190 9.44 6.17 -0.82
CA ASP A 190 10.21 7.30 -1.31
C ASP A 190 11.66 6.93 -1.71
N SER A 191 12.09 5.67 -1.61
CA SER A 191 13.51 5.34 -1.88
C SER A 191 13.84 5.38 -3.38
N LEU A 192 12.90 4.97 -4.24
CA LEU A 192 13.07 4.78 -5.68
C LEU A 192 12.87 6.07 -6.50
N LYS A 193 13.49 7.18 -6.07
CA LYS A 193 13.36 8.49 -6.74
C LYS A 193 14.21 8.56 -8.01
N ARG A 194 13.70 9.30 -9.01
CA ARG A 194 14.43 9.68 -10.23
C ARG A 194 14.63 11.19 -10.27
N ILE A 195 15.85 11.63 -10.54
CA ILE A 195 16.17 13.05 -10.66
C ILE A 195 15.57 13.59 -11.96
N LEU A 196 15.02 14.81 -11.89
CA LEU A 196 14.56 15.57 -13.04
C LEU A 196 15.77 16.00 -13.88
N CYS A 197 16.13 15.19 -14.88
CA CYS A 197 17.05 15.62 -15.92
C CYS A 197 16.29 16.48 -16.92
N ARG A 198 16.52 17.80 -16.91
CA ARG A 198 16.09 18.70 -18.00
C ARG A 198 16.93 18.39 -19.24
N ILE A 199 16.60 17.32 -19.94
CA ILE A 199 17.11 17.04 -21.28
C ILE A 199 16.22 17.84 -22.23
N ALA A 200 16.82 18.64 -23.11
CA ALA A 200 16.12 19.35 -24.17
C ALA A 200 15.30 18.35 -24.99
N GLU A 201 14.11 18.75 -25.39
CA GLU A 201 13.14 17.99 -26.18
C GLU A 201 13.84 17.24 -27.33
N ASP A 202 13.93 15.91 -27.22
CA ASP A 202 14.06 15.03 -28.37
C ASP A 202 12.79 14.17 -28.40
N GLU A 203 12.02 14.39 -29.45
CA GLU A 203 10.80 13.68 -29.83
C GLU A 203 11.12 12.20 -30.07
N ASP A 204 10.58 11.31 -29.24
CA ASP A 204 10.19 9.95 -29.63
C ASP A 204 9.47 9.28 -28.45
N SER A 205 8.23 9.71 -28.19
CA SER A 205 7.31 9.02 -27.29
C SER A 205 6.55 7.94 -28.07
N HIS A 206 7.16 6.77 -28.21
CA HIS A 206 6.39 5.57 -28.52
C HIS A 206 5.73 5.07 -27.23
N GLU A 207 4.41 5.20 -27.17
CA GLU A 207 3.58 4.60 -26.12
C GLU A 207 3.77 3.08 -26.13
N LEU A 208 4.11 2.51 -24.97
CA LEU A 208 4.09 1.06 -24.77
C LEU A 208 2.67 0.58 -24.45
N PRO A 209 2.28 -0.62 -24.93
CA PRO A 209 1.26 -1.43 -24.29
C PRO A 209 1.82 -1.89 -22.93
N THR A 210 1.16 -1.51 -21.84
CA THR A 210 1.50 -2.00 -20.50
C THR A 210 0.19 -2.29 -19.82
N THR A 211 -0.09 -3.57 -19.63
CA THR A 211 -1.33 -4.17 -19.11
C THR A 211 -1.67 -3.76 -17.66
N GLN A 212 -0.80 -3.00 -16.98
CA GLN A 212 -1.02 -2.52 -15.61
C GLN A 212 -0.94 -0.99 -15.45
N LYS A 213 -1.39 -0.21 -16.44
CA LYS A 213 -1.58 1.24 -16.24
C LYS A 213 -2.98 1.56 -15.72
N CYS A 214 -3.05 2.10 -14.51
CA CYS A 214 -4.26 2.81 -14.07
C CYS A 214 -4.29 4.18 -14.79
N SER A 215 -5.27 4.37 -15.67
CA SER A 215 -5.42 5.57 -16.49
C SER A 215 -5.65 6.82 -15.63
N HIS A 216 -5.02 7.93 -16.04
CA HIS A 216 -5.00 9.19 -15.30
C HIS A 216 -6.37 9.87 -15.36
N SER A 217 -7.18 9.71 -14.32
CA SER A 217 -8.42 10.47 -14.13
C SER A 217 -8.21 11.66 -13.19
N LYS A 218 -8.61 12.84 -13.66
CA LYS A 218 -8.51 14.14 -12.97
C LYS A 218 -9.45 14.19 -11.75
N TYR A 219 -9.07 13.57 -10.64
CA TYR A 219 -9.85 13.61 -9.40
C TYR A 219 -9.56 14.88 -8.60
N LYS A 220 -10.55 15.78 -8.55
CA LYS A 220 -10.52 16.99 -7.72
C LYS A 220 -10.70 16.63 -6.25
N GLN A 221 -9.95 17.31 -5.38
CA GLN A 221 -10.01 17.17 -3.92
C GLN A 221 -11.37 17.60 -3.38
N GLY A 222 -12.03 16.72 -2.62
CA GLY A 222 -13.18 17.08 -1.78
C GLY A 222 -12.77 18.00 -0.63
N ARG A 223 -13.64 18.97 -0.29
CA ARG A 223 -13.43 19.93 0.80
C ARG A 223 -13.34 19.22 2.16
N ARG A 224 -12.38 19.65 2.99
CA ARG A 224 -12.26 19.21 4.40
C ARG A 224 -13.48 19.66 5.20
N GLY A 225 -14.20 18.69 5.75
CA GLY A 225 -15.24 18.85 6.77
C GLY A 225 -15.34 17.54 7.56
N ASP A 226 -15.40 17.68 8.88
CA ASP A 226 -15.22 16.71 9.98
C ASP A 226 -13.78 16.41 10.41
N GLU A 227 -13.40 16.98 11.56
CA GLU A 227 -12.15 16.71 12.26
C GLU A 227 -12.18 15.31 12.89
N ASN A 228 -11.46 14.36 12.27
CA ASN A 228 -11.21 13.06 12.87
C ASN A 228 -10.31 13.21 14.13
N PRO A 229 -10.65 12.61 15.29
CA PRO A 229 -9.89 12.72 16.55
C PRO A 229 -8.43 12.22 16.48
N CYS A 230 -8.05 11.45 15.46
CA CYS A 230 -6.68 10.97 15.23
C CYS A 230 -5.78 11.97 14.47
N THR A 231 -6.35 13.07 13.95
CA THR A 231 -5.67 14.02 13.04
C THR A 231 -4.58 14.85 13.71
N SER A 232 -4.67 15.11 15.02
CA SER A 232 -3.74 16.00 15.74
C SER A 232 -2.34 15.40 15.98
N ARG A 233 -2.12 14.12 15.64
CA ARG A 233 -0.85 13.40 15.90
C ARG A 233 0.07 13.21 14.69
N TRP A 234 -0.44 13.39 13.47
CA TRP A 234 0.28 13.09 12.23
C TRP A 234 0.54 14.33 11.38
N LYS A 235 1.06 15.39 12.01
CA LYS A 235 1.86 16.36 11.24
C LYS A 235 3.17 15.68 10.87
N ASN A 236 3.16 14.93 9.77
CA ASN A 236 4.39 14.54 9.09
C ASN A 236 5.22 15.81 8.85
N MET A 237 6.52 15.68 9.14
CA MET A 237 7.58 16.66 9.01
C MET A 237 7.31 17.79 8.03
N ASP A 238 7.47 19.03 8.53
CA ASP A 238 7.65 20.30 7.83
C ASP A 238 7.43 20.27 6.30
N LYS A 239 6.15 20.32 5.88
CA LYS A 239 5.71 20.28 4.46
C LYS A 239 6.43 21.31 3.56
N GLN A 240 6.95 22.38 4.16
CA GLN A 240 7.66 23.45 3.47
C GLN A 240 9.08 23.03 3.06
N LYS A 241 9.78 22.21 3.86
CA LYS A 241 11.08 21.62 3.50
C LYS A 241 10.96 20.53 2.44
N MET A 242 9.94 19.66 2.54
CA MET A 242 9.72 18.60 1.53
C MET A 242 9.33 19.15 0.15
N LYS A 243 8.55 20.24 0.07
CA LYS A 243 8.24 20.90 -1.21
C LYS A 243 9.49 21.37 -1.97
N GLN A 244 10.52 21.86 -1.26
CA GLN A 244 11.79 22.24 -1.89
C GLN A 244 12.62 21.02 -2.30
N THR A 245 12.56 19.91 -1.55
CA THR A 245 13.29 18.67 -1.87
C THR A 245 12.67 17.89 -3.05
N TRP A 246 11.35 17.97 -3.26
CA TRP A 246 10.67 17.29 -4.38
C TRP A 246 10.90 17.96 -5.73
N GLY A 247 11.24 19.25 -5.77
CA GLY A 247 11.49 19.96 -7.04
C GLY A 247 12.70 19.45 -7.84
N VAL A 248 13.53 18.58 -7.24
CA VAL A 248 14.68 17.93 -7.89
C VAL A 248 14.32 16.59 -8.54
N TYR A 249 13.18 16.00 -8.16
CA TYR A 249 12.79 14.65 -8.58
C TYR A 249 11.53 14.70 -9.43
N ASP A 250 11.52 13.95 -10.54
CA ASP A 250 10.33 13.80 -11.38
C ASP A 250 9.40 12.75 -10.75
N GLU A 251 9.91 11.54 -10.52
CA GLU A 251 9.31 10.54 -9.63
C GLU A 251 9.98 10.59 -8.27
N THR A 252 9.18 10.74 -7.24
CA THR A 252 9.57 10.80 -5.83
C THR A 252 9.63 9.41 -5.19
N GLY A 253 9.13 8.37 -5.86
CA GLY A 253 9.04 7.02 -5.33
C GLY A 253 8.02 6.14 -6.08
N ILE A 254 7.61 5.05 -5.44
CA ILE A 254 6.51 4.18 -5.89
C ILE A 254 5.47 4.02 -4.79
N PHE A 255 4.23 3.73 -5.17
CA PHE A 255 3.15 3.28 -4.28
C PHE A 255 2.79 1.85 -4.69
N LEU A 256 2.82 0.91 -3.75
CA LEU A 256 2.77 -0.52 -4.00
C LEU A 256 1.60 -1.16 -3.25
N ALA A 257 0.94 -2.13 -3.88
CA ALA A 257 0.07 -3.11 -3.22
C ALA A 257 0.63 -4.53 -3.36
N VAL A 258 0.63 -5.28 -2.27
CA VAL A 258 1.10 -6.67 -2.20
C VAL A 258 0.09 -7.53 -1.45
N CYS A 259 -0.13 -8.77 -1.87
CA CYS A 259 -0.96 -9.69 -1.10
C CYS A 259 -0.24 -10.15 0.18
N GLN A 260 -0.96 -10.81 1.09
CA GLN A 260 -0.40 -11.38 2.32
C GLN A 260 0.80 -12.32 2.07
N HIS A 261 0.81 -13.06 0.95
CA HIS A 261 1.91 -13.96 0.56
C HIS A 261 3.13 -13.21 -0.02
N GLY A 262 3.01 -11.91 -0.27
CA GLY A 262 4.08 -11.05 -0.77
C GLY A 262 4.15 -10.86 -2.28
N MET A 263 3.21 -11.41 -3.06
CA MET A 263 3.17 -11.20 -4.51
C MET A 263 2.79 -9.76 -4.82
N SER A 264 3.49 -9.14 -5.78
CA SER A 264 3.17 -7.79 -6.22
C SER A 264 1.85 -7.78 -6.98
N LEU A 265 0.90 -6.95 -6.54
CA LEU A 265 -0.39 -6.78 -7.21
C LEU A 265 -0.33 -5.58 -8.16
N LEU A 266 -0.03 -4.39 -7.61
CA LEU A 266 0.00 -3.14 -8.36
C LEU A 266 1.14 -2.25 -7.90
N ILE A 267 1.78 -1.57 -8.85
CA ILE A 267 2.81 -0.56 -8.60
C ILE A 267 2.43 0.71 -9.36
N ALA A 268 2.40 1.84 -8.66
CA ALA A 268 2.15 3.15 -9.24
C ALA A 268 3.33 4.10 -8.98
N ASP A 269 3.74 4.85 -9.99
CA ASP A 269 4.75 5.89 -9.81
C ASP A 269 4.20 7.07 -9.02
N MET A 270 4.94 7.48 -7.99
CA MET A 270 4.66 8.73 -7.29
C MET A 270 5.35 9.87 -8.04
N VAL A 271 4.58 10.67 -8.78
CA VAL A 271 5.10 11.73 -9.66
C VAL A 271 4.96 13.09 -8.98
N GLN A 272 6.10 13.77 -8.79
CA GLN A 272 6.25 15.13 -8.25
C GLN A 272 5.50 15.37 -6.92
N SER A 273 5.22 14.31 -6.19
CA SER A 273 4.46 14.32 -4.95
C SER A 273 4.88 13.14 -4.08
N GLY A 274 4.86 13.24 -2.76
CA GLY A 274 4.87 12.07 -1.88
C GLY A 274 3.54 11.31 -1.96
N GLU A 275 3.24 10.53 -0.93
CA GLU A 275 1.99 9.78 -0.79
C GLU A 275 0.75 10.69 -0.72
N LEU A 276 0.22 11.04 -1.89
CA LEU A 276 -1.08 11.69 -2.02
C LEU A 276 -2.18 10.64 -2.03
N THR A 277 -3.35 10.99 -1.51
CA THR A 277 -4.53 10.10 -1.44
C THR A 277 -4.99 9.56 -2.79
N LYS A 278 -4.58 10.17 -3.91
CA LYS A 278 -4.90 9.68 -5.27
C LYS A 278 -4.34 8.29 -5.56
N TYR A 279 -3.14 7.95 -5.04
CA TYR A 279 -2.51 6.65 -5.31
C TYR A 279 -3.24 5.50 -4.63
N PRO A 280 -3.51 5.53 -3.30
CA PRO A 280 -4.27 4.46 -2.67
C PRO A 280 -5.72 4.38 -3.19
N ILE A 281 -6.36 5.50 -3.57
CA ILE A 281 -7.68 5.46 -4.22
C ILE A 281 -7.62 4.72 -5.57
N ALA A 282 -6.62 5.01 -6.40
CA ALA A 282 -6.46 4.37 -7.71
C ALA A 282 -6.16 2.86 -7.58
N ILE A 283 -5.33 2.47 -6.61
CA ILE A 283 -5.07 1.05 -6.32
C ILE A 283 -6.34 0.35 -5.86
N VAL A 284 -7.04 0.89 -4.84
CA VAL A 284 -8.27 0.26 -4.32
C VAL A 284 -9.31 0.11 -5.43
N SER A 285 -9.51 1.16 -6.24
CA SER A 285 -10.43 1.12 -7.38
C SER A 285 -10.05 0.02 -8.38
N ARG A 286 -8.77 -0.12 -8.73
CA ARG A 286 -8.32 -1.15 -9.67
C ARG A 286 -8.46 -2.55 -9.09
N LEU A 287 -8.09 -2.76 -7.82
CA LEU A 287 -8.22 -4.06 -7.15
C LEU A 287 -9.68 -4.50 -7.07
N MET A 288 -10.61 -3.61 -6.73
CA MET A 288 -12.04 -3.93 -6.70
C MET A 288 -12.61 -4.25 -8.08
N LYS A 289 -12.18 -3.53 -9.13
CA LYS A 289 -12.61 -3.82 -10.50
C LYS A 289 -12.18 -5.22 -10.96
N VAL A 290 -11.01 -5.69 -10.52
CA VAL A 290 -10.45 -6.96 -10.97
C VAL A 290 -10.87 -8.14 -10.09
N PHE A 291 -10.87 -7.96 -8.76
CA PHE A 291 -11.13 -9.03 -7.81
C PHE A 291 -12.56 -9.03 -7.25
N GLY A 292 -13.32 -7.96 -7.46
CA GLY A 292 -14.68 -7.80 -6.97
C GLY A 292 -14.75 -7.48 -5.48
N ALA A 293 -15.67 -8.18 -4.80
CA ALA A 293 -16.02 -7.94 -3.41
C ALA A 293 -15.03 -8.56 -2.39
N ASP A 294 -15.24 -8.23 -1.11
CA ASP A 294 -14.62 -8.87 0.05
C ASP A 294 -13.10 -8.74 0.12
N LEU A 295 -12.59 -7.57 -0.28
CA LEU A 295 -11.15 -7.25 -0.18
C LEU A 295 -10.82 -6.58 1.16
N GLY A 296 -9.77 -7.07 1.82
CA GLY A 296 -9.21 -6.47 3.04
C GLY A 296 -7.87 -5.77 2.78
N GLY A 297 -7.86 -4.44 2.81
CA GLY A 297 -6.69 -3.61 2.49
C GLY A 297 -6.05 -2.93 3.70
N GLY A 298 -4.84 -3.35 4.08
CA GLY A 298 -4.01 -2.71 5.10
C GLY A 298 -3.40 -1.39 4.66
N TYR A 299 -3.59 -0.33 5.46
CA TYR A 299 -2.94 0.98 5.24
C TYR A 299 -2.70 1.78 6.53
N ASP A 300 -1.53 2.39 6.65
CA ASP A 300 -1.07 3.09 7.87
C ASP A 300 -1.98 4.22 8.36
N ILE A 301 -2.63 4.91 7.43
CA ILE A 301 -3.53 6.05 7.74
C ILE A 301 -5.00 5.68 7.61
N ARG A 302 -5.36 4.40 7.85
CA ARG A 302 -6.74 3.87 7.75
C ARG A 302 -7.81 4.77 8.36
N CYS A 303 -7.67 5.22 9.63
CA CYS A 303 -8.77 5.96 10.30
C CYS A 303 -9.10 7.25 9.50
N GLN A 304 -8.13 7.89 8.80
CA GLN A 304 -8.38 9.04 7.91
C GLN A 304 -8.78 8.61 6.49
N PHE A 305 -8.15 7.55 5.99
CA PHE A 305 -8.34 7.08 4.63
C PHE A 305 -9.74 6.50 4.41
N SER A 306 -10.32 5.83 5.40
CA SER A 306 -11.68 5.26 5.31
C SER A 306 -12.73 6.35 5.07
N THR A 307 -12.66 7.47 5.81
CA THR A 307 -13.52 8.63 5.55
C THR A 307 -13.25 9.25 4.18
N THR A 308 -11.99 9.22 3.72
CA THR A 308 -11.61 9.74 2.41
C THR A 308 -12.21 8.89 1.30
N LEU A 309 -12.17 7.56 1.41
CA LEU A 309 -12.78 6.62 0.47
C LEU A 309 -14.30 6.81 0.40
N ALA A 310 -14.97 6.85 1.55
CA ALA A 310 -16.41 7.05 1.63
C ALA A 310 -16.85 8.38 0.97
N LYS A 311 -16.04 9.44 1.11
CA LYS A 311 -16.29 10.76 0.49
C LYS A 311 -15.74 10.88 -0.94
N SER A 312 -15.10 9.84 -1.48
CA SER A 312 -14.52 9.85 -2.81
C SER A 312 -15.51 9.39 -3.88
N ILE A 313 -15.11 9.50 -5.15
CA ILE A 313 -15.87 9.01 -6.29
C ILE A 313 -16.14 7.51 -6.28
N ILE A 314 -15.31 6.72 -5.59
CA ILE A 314 -15.48 5.26 -5.44
C ILE A 314 -16.23 4.88 -4.14
N GLY A 315 -16.76 5.84 -3.39
CA GLY A 315 -17.40 5.57 -2.10
C GLY A 315 -18.57 4.58 -2.18
N LYS A 316 -19.38 4.68 -3.24
CA LYS A 316 -20.47 3.72 -3.49
C LYS A 316 -19.95 2.33 -3.84
N ASP A 317 -18.91 2.26 -4.67
CA ASP A 317 -18.29 1.01 -5.08
C ASP A 317 -17.72 0.28 -3.85
N ILE A 318 -17.15 1.02 -2.89
CA ILE A 318 -16.60 0.48 -1.63
C ILE A 318 -17.69 -0.22 -0.82
N GLU A 319 -18.86 0.40 -0.70
CA GLU A 319 -20.02 -0.17 0.01
C GLU A 319 -20.57 -1.40 -0.73
N GLN A 320 -20.71 -1.32 -2.06
CA GLN A 320 -21.23 -2.42 -2.89
C GLN A 320 -20.31 -3.65 -2.87
N ASN A 321 -19.00 -3.45 -2.92
CA ASN A 321 -18.00 -4.52 -2.91
C ASN A 321 -17.55 -4.90 -1.49
N GLN A 322 -18.17 -4.34 -0.44
CA GLN A 322 -17.83 -4.64 0.95
C GLN A 322 -16.33 -4.51 1.29
N HIS A 323 -15.63 -3.56 0.64
CA HIS A 323 -14.20 -3.36 0.85
C HIS A 323 -13.92 -2.89 2.28
N SER A 324 -13.01 -3.59 2.95
CA SER A 324 -12.60 -3.27 4.30
C SER A 324 -11.20 -2.69 4.32
N CYS A 325 -11.07 -1.44 4.77
CA CYS A 325 -9.77 -0.90 5.14
C CYS A 325 -9.32 -1.51 6.47
N LEU A 326 -8.03 -1.83 6.64
CA LEU A 326 -7.48 -2.52 7.81
C LEU A 326 -6.25 -1.75 8.35
N VAL A 327 -5.92 -1.92 9.63
CA VAL A 327 -4.77 -1.25 10.27
C VAL A 327 -3.63 -2.25 10.45
N PRO A 328 -2.43 -2.01 9.88
CA PRO A 328 -1.29 -2.87 10.12
C PRO A 328 -0.85 -2.87 11.59
N ALA A 329 -0.31 -4.00 12.07
CA ALA A 329 -0.07 -4.23 13.51
C ALA A 329 0.87 -3.19 14.16
N PHE A 330 1.85 -2.67 13.40
CA PHE A 330 2.81 -1.67 13.91
C PHE A 330 2.12 -0.33 14.21
N HIS A 331 1.04 -0.03 13.51
CA HIS A 331 0.36 1.26 13.54
C HIS A 331 -0.81 1.24 14.52
N GLY A 332 -1.53 0.10 14.62
CA GLY A 332 -2.65 -0.10 15.55
C GLY A 332 -2.35 0.38 16.98
N HIS A 333 -1.18 0.03 17.52
CA HIS A 333 -0.78 0.39 18.89
C HIS A 333 -0.39 1.87 19.09
N ALA A 334 -0.22 2.63 18.02
CA ALA A 334 0.00 4.08 18.10
C ALA A 334 -1.31 4.86 18.25
N HIS A 335 -2.43 4.28 17.79
CA HIS A 335 -3.77 4.86 17.87
C HIS A 335 -4.32 4.92 19.31
N ARG A 336 -5.36 5.73 19.50
CA ARG A 336 -6.14 5.79 20.76
C ARG A 336 -6.86 4.46 20.98
N ARG A 337 -7.14 4.09 22.24
CA ARG A 337 -7.78 2.80 22.57
C ARG A 337 -9.10 2.62 21.82
N LEU A 338 -9.88 3.67 21.60
CA LEU A 338 -11.11 3.60 20.79
C LEU A 338 -10.88 3.19 19.32
N CYS A 339 -9.91 3.79 18.59
CA CYS A 339 -9.54 3.30 17.23
C CYS A 339 -8.88 1.89 17.34
N GLN A 340 -8.29 1.48 18.48
CA GLN A 340 -7.82 0.09 18.67
C GLN A 340 -8.96 -0.91 18.85
N LEU A 341 -9.99 -0.63 19.65
CA LEU A 341 -11.10 -1.57 19.85
C LEU A 341 -11.86 -1.85 18.56
N SER A 342 -11.97 -0.82 17.71
CA SER A 342 -12.68 -0.95 16.44
C SER A 342 -11.83 -1.55 15.31
N HIS A 343 -10.50 -1.49 15.42
CA HIS A 343 -9.62 -1.70 14.26
C HIS A 343 -8.28 -2.40 14.56
N LEU A 344 -8.02 -2.79 15.80
CA LEU A 344 -6.90 -3.66 16.11
C LEU A 344 -7.17 -5.04 15.52
N MET A 345 -6.13 -5.60 14.93
CA MET A 345 -6.23 -6.82 14.14
C MET A 345 -6.88 -7.98 14.90
N VAL A 346 -6.55 -8.11 16.20
CA VAL A 346 -7.05 -9.17 17.09
C VAL A 346 -8.57 -9.12 17.29
N TYR A 347 -9.22 -7.98 17.06
CA TYR A 347 -10.69 -7.84 17.17
C TYR A 347 -11.38 -7.78 15.81
N THR A 348 -10.62 -7.92 14.71
CA THR A 348 -11.15 -7.89 13.35
C THR A 348 -11.31 -9.31 12.83
N GLU A 349 -12.52 -9.84 12.92
CA GLU A 349 -12.87 -11.14 12.33
C GLU A 349 -12.51 -11.18 10.84
N GLY A 350 -11.92 -12.28 10.40
CA GLY A 350 -11.48 -12.56 9.03
C GLY A 350 -10.04 -12.15 8.73
N LEU A 351 -9.42 -11.37 9.61
CA LEU A 351 -8.03 -10.93 9.47
C LEU A 351 -7.02 -11.99 9.92
N CYS A 352 -7.48 -12.99 10.68
CA CYS A 352 -6.65 -14.11 11.13
C CYS A 352 -5.42 -13.62 11.91
N LEU A 353 -4.23 -14.19 11.68
CA LEU A 353 -2.97 -13.78 12.33
C LEU A 353 -2.13 -12.80 11.51
N GLU A 354 -2.67 -12.26 10.41
CA GLU A 354 -1.96 -11.40 9.48
C GLU A 354 -1.54 -10.07 10.11
N ASP A 355 -0.30 -9.64 9.84
CA ASP A 355 0.27 -8.42 10.40
C ASP A 355 0.22 -7.20 9.46
N LEU A 356 -0.10 -7.44 8.18
CA LEU A 356 -0.22 -6.48 7.07
C LEU A 356 1.05 -5.64 6.86
N LYS A 357 2.23 -6.19 7.16
CA LYS A 357 3.53 -5.50 7.02
C LYS A 357 4.36 -5.97 5.83
N THR A 358 3.67 -6.54 4.86
CA THR A 358 4.29 -7.14 3.69
C THR A 358 4.94 -6.07 2.81
N CYS A 359 4.41 -4.83 2.82
CA CYS A 359 5.00 -3.68 2.14
C CYS A 359 6.42 -3.38 2.60
N GLU A 360 6.68 -3.30 3.92
CA GLU A 360 7.99 -2.92 4.45
C GLU A 360 9.06 -3.99 4.19
N ARG A 361 8.66 -5.27 4.23
CA ARG A 361 9.52 -6.39 3.83
C ARG A 361 9.90 -6.27 2.35
N THR A 362 8.93 -5.92 1.51
CA THR A 362 9.11 -5.74 0.06
C THR A 362 9.97 -4.51 -0.27
N PHE A 363 9.78 -3.40 0.44
CA PHE A 363 10.60 -2.20 0.31
C PHE A 363 12.03 -2.45 0.73
N SER A 364 12.26 -3.19 1.83
CA SER A 364 13.61 -3.54 2.26
C SER A 364 14.39 -4.27 1.18
N LYS A 365 13.74 -5.13 0.39
CA LYS A 365 14.36 -5.84 -0.74
C LYS A 365 14.57 -4.91 -1.94
N SER A 366 13.51 -4.24 -2.39
CA SER A 366 13.53 -3.41 -3.62
C SER A 366 14.38 -2.15 -3.52
N ASN A 367 14.71 -1.66 -2.32
CA ASN A 367 15.53 -0.47 -2.12
C ASN A 367 16.95 -0.57 -2.71
N VAL A 368 17.44 -1.78 -3.02
CA VAL A 368 18.71 -1.98 -3.75
C VAL A 368 18.68 -1.36 -5.15
N LEU A 369 17.50 -1.18 -5.76
CA LEU A 369 17.34 -0.49 -7.05
C LEU A 369 17.61 1.02 -6.96
N ALA A 370 17.55 1.61 -5.76
CA ALA A 370 17.51 3.07 -5.61
C ALA A 370 18.73 3.80 -6.20
N SER A 371 19.90 3.15 -6.26
CA SER A 371 21.11 3.73 -6.83
C SER A 371 21.13 3.70 -8.35
N SER A 372 20.69 2.60 -8.96
CA SER A 372 20.69 2.42 -10.43
C SER A 372 19.58 3.25 -11.08
N LEU A 373 18.46 3.47 -10.39
CA LEU A 373 17.32 4.22 -10.91
C LEU A 373 17.45 5.74 -10.82
N ARG A 374 18.38 6.26 -10.00
CA ARG A 374 18.45 7.69 -9.64
C ARG A 374 18.58 8.61 -10.86
N TYR A 375 19.35 8.18 -11.85
CA TYR A 375 19.68 8.92 -13.08
C TYR A 375 19.21 8.19 -14.35
N ALA A 376 18.42 7.12 -14.21
CA ALA A 376 17.84 6.42 -15.34
C ALA A 376 16.82 7.33 -16.07
N SER A 377 16.51 7.05 -17.34
CA SER A 377 15.33 7.65 -17.98
C SER A 377 14.04 7.07 -17.36
N ALA A 378 12.89 7.71 -17.61
CA ALA A 378 11.59 7.21 -17.15
C ALA A 378 11.36 5.75 -17.61
N PHE A 379 11.60 5.51 -18.90
CA PHE A 379 11.51 4.19 -19.53
C PHE A 379 12.41 3.16 -18.84
N HIS A 380 13.71 3.45 -18.69
CA HIS A 380 14.65 2.50 -18.07
C HIS A 380 14.32 2.24 -16.61
N ARG A 381 13.81 3.25 -15.90
CA ARG A 381 13.38 3.10 -14.51
C ARG A 381 12.18 2.16 -14.41
N GLN A 382 11.13 2.40 -15.18
CA GLN A 382 9.92 1.56 -15.17
C GLN A 382 10.25 0.12 -15.57
N ARG A 383 11.04 -0.07 -16.63
CA ARG A 383 11.49 -1.39 -17.06
C ARG A 383 12.25 -2.11 -15.95
N ALA A 384 13.25 -1.46 -15.33
CA ALA A 384 14.03 -2.06 -14.26
C ALA A 384 13.19 -2.42 -13.03
N ILE A 385 12.22 -1.59 -12.64
CA ILE A 385 11.28 -1.90 -11.56
C ILE A 385 10.43 -3.11 -11.94
N ASN A 386 9.78 -3.09 -13.11
CA ASN A 386 8.91 -4.18 -13.56
C ASN A 386 9.66 -5.52 -13.64
N THR A 387 10.85 -5.53 -14.24
CA THR A 387 11.66 -6.74 -14.37
C THR A 387 12.12 -7.25 -13.00
N TYR A 388 12.54 -6.35 -12.09
CA TYR A 388 12.94 -6.75 -10.73
C TYR A 388 11.78 -7.40 -9.97
N PHE A 389 10.59 -6.78 -9.96
CA PHE A 389 9.43 -7.33 -9.26
C PHE A 389 8.95 -8.63 -9.91
N SER A 390 8.91 -8.72 -11.24
CA SER A 390 8.55 -9.95 -11.94
C SER A 390 9.51 -11.11 -11.62
N HIS A 391 10.81 -10.83 -11.57
CA HIS A 391 11.82 -11.81 -11.16
C HIS A 391 11.69 -12.21 -9.69
N ASN A 392 11.57 -11.23 -8.78
CA ASN A 392 11.40 -11.51 -7.35
C ASN A 392 10.13 -12.33 -7.11
N ASP A 393 9.03 -12.04 -7.79
CA ASP A 393 7.78 -12.78 -7.64
C ASP A 393 7.93 -14.23 -8.12
N ALA A 394 8.56 -14.45 -9.28
CA ALA A 394 8.75 -15.78 -9.84
C ALA A 394 9.77 -16.65 -9.08
N TYR A 395 10.88 -16.07 -8.59
CA TYR A 395 12.02 -16.85 -8.06
C TYR A 395 12.14 -16.83 -6.53
N GLU A 396 11.58 -15.82 -5.85
CA GLU A 396 11.68 -15.67 -4.39
C GLU A 396 10.32 -15.82 -3.71
N VAL A 397 9.33 -15.02 -4.12
CA VAL A 397 8.04 -14.97 -3.45
C VAL A 397 7.23 -16.23 -3.72
N TYR A 398 7.11 -16.64 -4.99
CA TYR A 398 6.39 -17.86 -5.37
C TYR A 398 6.89 -19.08 -4.60
N ALA A 399 8.21 -19.30 -4.57
CA ALA A 399 8.86 -20.37 -3.80
C ALA A 399 8.59 -20.31 -2.27
N SER A 400 8.28 -19.12 -1.75
CA SER A 400 8.01 -18.88 -0.33
C SER A 400 6.55 -19.09 0.08
N ILE A 401 5.59 -19.15 -0.86
CA ILE A 401 4.15 -19.26 -0.55
C ILE A 401 3.88 -20.48 0.35
N SER A 402 4.36 -21.67 -0.01
CA SER A 402 4.15 -22.86 0.85
C SER A 402 4.91 -22.79 2.18
N ASN A 403 5.97 -21.98 2.27
CA ASN A 403 6.67 -21.75 3.53
C ASN A 403 5.87 -20.82 4.45
N PHE A 404 5.23 -19.80 3.89
CA PHE A 404 4.30 -18.91 4.60
C PHE A 404 3.18 -19.75 5.21
N ILE A 405 2.49 -20.54 4.37
CA ILE A 405 1.38 -21.39 4.82
C ILE A 405 1.85 -22.34 5.92
N TYR A 406 2.93 -23.09 5.71
CA TYR A 406 3.44 -24.02 6.72
C TYR A 406 3.83 -23.34 8.05
N SER A 407 4.52 -22.20 7.97
CA SER A 407 5.02 -21.49 9.16
C SER A 407 3.87 -20.90 9.97
N ASN A 408 2.90 -20.27 9.31
CA ASN A 408 1.73 -19.70 9.97
C ASN A 408 0.80 -20.79 10.51
N TYR A 409 0.66 -21.92 9.80
CA TYR A 409 -0.13 -23.06 10.30
C TYR A 409 0.45 -23.58 11.62
N LYS A 410 1.78 -23.75 11.67
CA LYS A 410 2.50 -24.16 12.89
C LYS A 410 2.34 -23.12 14.00
N GLN A 411 2.42 -21.82 13.68
CA GLN A 411 2.22 -20.74 14.65
C GLN A 411 0.80 -20.76 15.22
N ALA A 412 -0.22 -20.89 14.36
CA ALA A 412 -1.61 -20.95 14.75
C ALA A 412 -1.90 -22.14 15.67
N LEU A 413 -1.40 -23.35 15.33
CA LEU A 413 -1.50 -24.53 16.19
C LEU A 413 -0.87 -24.30 17.57
N SER A 414 0.31 -23.67 17.63
CA SER A 414 0.97 -23.33 18.90
C SER A 414 0.11 -22.37 19.73
N ILE A 415 -0.45 -21.33 19.11
CA ILE A 415 -1.31 -20.36 19.79
C ILE A 415 -2.58 -21.03 20.30
N ILE A 416 -3.19 -21.91 19.51
CA ILE A 416 -4.38 -22.67 19.91
C ILE A 416 -4.04 -23.52 21.15
N GLN A 417 -2.94 -24.27 21.12
CA GLN A 417 -2.51 -25.10 22.25
C GLN A 417 -2.26 -24.26 23.52
N ASP A 418 -1.54 -23.15 23.40
CA ASP A 418 -1.23 -22.27 24.52
C ASP A 418 -2.51 -21.63 25.11
N CYS A 419 -3.41 -21.17 24.25
CA CYS A 419 -4.66 -20.55 24.70
C CYS A 419 -5.64 -21.58 25.28
N GLU A 420 -5.74 -22.78 24.71
CA GLU A 420 -6.58 -23.86 25.26
C GLU A 420 -6.07 -24.36 26.63
N PHE A 421 -4.78 -24.20 26.91
CA PHE A 421 -4.20 -24.48 28.22
C PHE A 421 -4.46 -23.35 29.24
N VAL A 422 -4.26 -22.09 28.86
CA VAL A 422 -4.31 -20.93 29.78
C VAL A 422 -5.73 -20.40 29.99
N LEU A 423 -6.57 -20.40 28.95
CA LEU A 423 -7.89 -19.76 29.02
C LEU A 423 -8.85 -20.40 30.03
N PRO A 424 -8.90 -21.74 30.23
CA PRO A 424 -9.77 -22.34 31.24
C PRO A 424 -9.46 -21.91 32.67
N SER A 425 -8.18 -21.76 33.03
CA SER A 425 -7.80 -21.30 34.37
C SER A 425 -8.18 -19.84 34.59
N LEU A 426 -7.97 -18.98 33.60
CA LEU A 426 -8.39 -17.58 33.63
C LEU A 426 -9.92 -17.44 33.72
N LYS A 427 -10.68 -18.25 32.96
CA LYS A 427 -12.14 -18.28 33.04
C LYS A 427 -12.63 -18.67 34.44
N CYS A 428 -12.00 -19.68 35.05
CA CYS A 428 -12.34 -20.10 36.41
C CYS A 428 -12.03 -19.02 37.45
N GLU A 429 -10.89 -18.34 37.34
CA GLU A 429 -10.49 -17.25 38.23
C GLU A 429 -11.44 -16.06 38.14
N LEU A 430 -11.89 -15.72 36.93
CA LEU A 430 -12.76 -14.58 36.66
C LEU A 430 -14.26 -14.90 36.80
N GLY A 431 -14.62 -16.16 37.04
CA GLY A 431 -16.02 -16.61 37.10
C GLY A 431 -16.77 -16.53 35.76
N VAL A 432 -16.05 -16.57 34.63
CA VAL A 432 -16.61 -16.50 33.28
C VAL A 432 -17.18 -17.86 32.89
N THR A 433 -18.46 -17.90 32.54
CA THR A 433 -19.18 -19.14 32.20
C THR A 433 -19.42 -19.30 30.70
N ALA A 434 -19.61 -18.19 29.99
CA ALA A 434 -19.87 -18.18 28.56
C ALA A 434 -18.86 -17.32 27.80
N ASP A 435 -18.39 -17.80 26.65
CA ASP A 435 -17.42 -17.11 25.81
C ASP A 435 -17.97 -15.77 25.26
N THR A 436 -19.30 -15.65 25.15
CA THR A 436 -19.99 -14.41 24.78
C THR A 436 -19.72 -13.25 25.75
N GLU A 437 -19.34 -13.54 27.00
CA GLU A 437 -18.98 -12.52 27.99
C GLU A 437 -17.78 -11.68 27.52
N PHE A 438 -16.79 -12.26 26.82
CA PHE A 438 -15.64 -11.51 26.31
C PHE A 438 -16.03 -10.53 25.20
N THR A 439 -16.98 -10.90 24.34
CA THR A 439 -17.53 -9.99 23.32
C THR A 439 -18.33 -8.86 23.97
N MET A 440 -19.08 -9.16 25.02
CA MET A 440 -19.77 -8.13 25.82
C MET A 440 -18.77 -7.18 26.48
N TRP A 441 -17.70 -7.70 27.08
CA TRP A 441 -16.64 -6.89 27.69
C TRP A 441 -15.98 -5.94 26.69
N LEU A 442 -15.73 -6.40 25.47
CA LEU A 442 -15.20 -5.56 24.39
C LEU A 442 -16.18 -4.42 24.03
N GLN A 443 -17.48 -4.72 23.98
CA GLN A 443 -18.52 -3.73 23.69
C GLN A 443 -18.75 -2.75 24.85
N GLU A 444 -18.65 -3.22 26.10
CA GLU A 444 -18.70 -2.37 27.30
C GLU A 444 -17.52 -1.39 27.32
N GLU A 445 -16.30 -1.87 27.08
CA GLU A 445 -15.11 -1.01 26.99
C GLU A 445 -15.28 0.04 25.89
N ARG A 446 -15.81 -0.35 24.73
CA ARG A 446 -16.10 0.58 23.63
C ARG A 446 -17.13 1.64 24.03
N SER A 447 -18.27 1.21 24.58
CA SER A 447 -19.37 2.12 24.96
C SER A 447 -18.93 3.11 26.04
N TYR A 448 -18.09 2.66 26.98
CA TYR A 448 -17.47 3.54 27.97
C TYR A 448 -16.62 4.63 27.32
N LEU A 449 -15.70 4.25 26.42
CA LEU A 449 -14.81 5.20 25.74
C LEU A 449 -15.55 6.16 24.80
N GLU A 450 -16.62 5.72 24.12
CA GLU A 450 -17.49 6.59 23.32
C GLU A 450 -18.29 7.57 24.21
N GLY A 451 -18.75 7.11 25.37
CA GLY A 451 -19.47 7.92 26.36
C GLY A 451 -18.63 9.05 26.95
N LEU A 452 -17.30 8.94 26.95
CA LEU A 452 -16.40 10.03 27.33
C LEU A 452 -16.35 11.17 26.29
N GLU A 453 -16.85 10.97 25.06
CA GLU A 453 -16.82 11.98 23.99
C GLU A 453 -18.12 12.81 23.86
N MET A 454 -19.24 12.40 24.48
CA MET A 454 -20.57 12.99 24.25
C MET A 454 -21.10 13.80 25.46
N GLU A 455 -21.55 15.04 25.21
CA GLU A 455 -22.19 15.92 26.22
C GLU A 455 -23.74 15.91 26.09
N PRO A 456 -24.51 16.03 27.20
CA PRO A 456 -25.96 16.29 27.14
C PRO A 456 -26.26 17.72 26.63
N LEU A 457 -27.04 17.81 25.55
CA LEU A 457 -27.28 19.04 24.78
C LEU A 457 -27.77 20.25 25.61
N ASN A 458 -28.57 20.02 26.66
CA ASN A 458 -29.21 21.09 27.44
C ASN A 458 -28.22 21.81 28.38
N GLU A 459 -27.28 21.09 28.98
CA GLU A 459 -26.26 21.67 29.87
C GLU A 459 -25.24 22.49 29.04
N THR A 460 -24.95 22.07 27.81
CA THR A 460 -24.00 22.75 26.90
C THR A 460 -24.43 24.18 26.56
N LEU A 461 -25.71 24.42 26.27
CA LEU A 461 -26.22 25.75 25.90
C LEU A 461 -26.17 26.77 27.06
N GLN A 462 -26.55 26.37 28.27
CA GLN A 462 -26.49 27.25 29.46
C GLN A 462 -25.04 27.64 29.81
N MET A 463 -24.10 26.72 29.61
CA MET A 463 -22.67 26.99 29.82
C MET A 463 -22.06 27.88 28.74
N GLU A 464 -22.48 27.71 27.49
CA GLU A 464 -22.09 28.60 26.38
C GLU A 464 -22.64 30.01 26.61
N TYR A 465 -23.87 30.13 27.09
CA TYR A 465 -24.48 31.40 27.46
C TYR A 465 -23.71 32.11 28.58
N TRP A 466 -23.37 31.40 29.66
CA TRP A 466 -22.55 31.97 30.73
C TRP A 466 -21.17 32.44 30.25
N ARG A 467 -20.48 31.64 29.41
CA ARG A 467 -19.19 32.03 28.83
C ARG A 467 -19.32 33.25 27.91
N ALA A 468 -20.38 33.34 27.12
CA ALA A 468 -20.65 34.47 26.24
C ALA A 468 -20.87 35.76 27.06
N LEU A 469 -21.57 35.67 28.18
CA LEU A 469 -21.76 36.80 29.09
C LEU A 469 -20.47 37.24 29.80
N VAL A 470 -19.61 36.31 30.22
CA VAL A 470 -18.28 36.65 30.78
C VAL A 470 -17.41 37.35 29.73
N ASN A 471 -17.44 36.89 28.48
CA ASN A 471 -16.74 37.54 27.37
C ASN A 471 -17.31 38.93 27.08
N LEU A 472 -18.63 39.09 27.11
CA LEU A 472 -19.31 40.37 26.95
C LEU A 472 -18.91 41.37 28.05
N GLU A 473 -18.78 40.91 29.30
CA GLU A 473 -18.31 41.76 30.40
C GLU A 473 -16.84 42.17 30.22
N ALA A 474 -16.00 41.24 29.76
CA ALA A 474 -14.58 41.52 29.49
C ALA A 474 -14.39 42.49 28.31
N SER A 475 -15.11 42.29 27.20
CA SER A 475 -15.07 43.17 26.03
C SER A 475 -15.69 44.54 26.35
N LYS A 476 -16.69 44.61 27.23
CA LYS A 476 -17.19 45.88 27.79
C LYS A 476 -16.12 46.62 28.58
N LYS A 477 -15.41 45.96 29.50
CA LYS A 477 -14.31 46.58 30.27
C LYS A 477 -13.16 47.07 29.37
N ASP A 478 -12.81 46.30 28.34
CA ASP A 478 -11.80 46.69 27.35
C ASP A 478 -12.27 47.90 26.50
N LEU A 479 -13.55 47.91 26.10
CA LEU A 479 -14.16 49.05 25.42
C LEU A 479 -14.17 50.30 26.28
N ASP A 480 -14.55 50.20 27.55
CA ASP A 480 -14.57 51.31 28.50
C ASP A 480 -13.16 51.88 28.70
N LEU A 481 -12.15 51.00 28.85
CA LEU A 481 -10.75 51.39 29.01
C LEU A 481 -10.20 52.10 27.76
N LYS A 482 -10.49 51.57 26.56
CA LYS A 482 -10.06 52.17 25.29
C LYS A 482 -10.80 53.45 24.94
N SER A 483 -12.07 53.58 25.35
CA SER A 483 -12.85 54.80 25.20
C SER A 483 -12.34 55.91 26.13
N ALA A 484 -12.03 55.58 27.38
CA ALA A 484 -11.39 56.52 28.31
C ALA A 484 -10.00 56.97 27.82
N LEU A 485 -9.22 56.08 27.21
CA LEU A 485 -7.91 56.42 26.64
C LEU A 485 -8.02 57.38 25.44
N TRP A 486 -9.09 57.24 24.65
CA TRP A 486 -9.39 58.16 23.54
C TRP A 486 -9.72 59.57 24.05
N ASP A 487 -10.57 59.68 25.07
CA ASP A 487 -11.03 60.96 25.63
C ASP A 487 -9.89 61.81 26.24
N VAL A 488 -8.79 61.17 26.66
CA VAL A 488 -7.62 61.85 27.27
C VAL A 488 -6.64 62.42 26.22
N THR A 489 -6.80 62.09 24.94
CA THR A 489 -5.85 62.50 23.89
C THR A 489 -6.12 63.92 23.37
N THR A 490 -6.01 64.94 24.23
CA THR A 490 -6.16 66.36 23.84
C THR A 490 -4.80 66.99 23.52
N PRO A 491 -4.58 67.65 22.36
CA PRO A 491 -3.26 68.20 22.01
C PRO A 491 -2.88 69.42 22.86
N SER A 492 -1.69 69.41 23.46
CA SER A 492 -1.16 70.56 24.20
C SER A 492 -0.39 71.57 23.33
N ASP A 493 0.11 71.17 22.14
CA ASP A 493 0.95 72.02 21.28
C ASP A 493 0.78 71.71 19.78
N LEU A 494 0.68 72.76 18.96
CA LEU A 494 0.36 72.72 17.51
C LEU A 494 1.54 72.33 16.59
N LYS A 495 2.76 72.13 17.10
CA LYS A 495 3.97 71.96 16.27
C LYS A 495 4.25 70.54 15.76
N ASP A 496 3.54 69.50 16.22
CA ASP A 496 3.75 68.09 15.82
C ASP A 496 2.46 67.40 15.31
N TYR A 497 1.65 68.12 14.53
CA TYR A 497 0.33 67.69 14.08
C TYR A 497 0.31 66.28 13.42
N ALA A 498 1.35 65.91 12.65
CA ALA A 498 1.46 64.61 11.98
C ALA A 498 1.71 63.42 12.93
N MET A 499 2.45 63.62 14.02
CA MET A 499 2.73 62.55 14.99
C MET A 499 1.54 62.33 15.94
N TYR A 500 0.83 63.42 16.30
CA TYR A 500 -0.41 63.35 17.08
C TYR A 500 -1.56 62.72 16.29
N THR A 501 -1.72 63.03 15.00
CA THR A 501 -2.73 62.39 14.12
C THR A 501 -2.49 60.89 13.97
N CYS A 502 -1.25 60.43 13.84
CA CYS A 502 -0.93 59.00 13.80
C CYS A 502 -1.24 58.28 15.13
N LYS A 503 -0.94 58.89 16.29
CA LYS A 503 -1.25 58.33 17.61
C LYS A 503 -2.77 58.28 17.87
N THR A 504 -3.49 59.36 17.55
CA THR A 504 -4.95 59.40 17.67
C THR A 504 -5.60 58.38 16.74
N GLN A 505 -5.17 58.26 15.48
CA GLN A 505 -5.72 57.27 14.55
C GLN A 505 -5.52 55.82 15.03
N LYS A 506 -4.40 55.50 15.68
CA LYS A 506 -4.18 54.17 16.30
C LYS A 506 -5.11 53.91 17.49
N VAL A 507 -5.30 54.89 18.37
CA VAL A 507 -6.21 54.78 19.52
C VAL A 507 -7.67 54.66 19.06
N GLU A 508 -8.08 55.42 18.05
CA GLU A 508 -9.42 55.33 17.44
C GLU A 508 -9.63 53.97 16.75
N THR A 509 -8.63 53.45 16.05
CA THR A 509 -8.71 52.11 15.44
C THR A 509 -8.84 51.02 16.51
N ALA A 510 -8.08 51.12 17.60
CA ALA A 510 -8.19 50.20 18.73
C ALA A 510 -9.57 50.26 19.41
N ARG A 511 -10.15 51.45 19.55
CA ARG A 511 -11.52 51.68 20.06
C ARG A 511 -12.57 51.07 19.13
N ARG A 512 -12.46 51.28 17.82
CA ARG A 512 -13.39 50.66 16.83
C ARG A 512 -13.36 49.14 16.90
N HIS A 513 -12.18 48.53 16.97
CA HIS A 513 -12.07 47.08 17.14
C HIS A 513 -12.69 46.60 18.47
N ALA A 514 -12.55 47.37 19.56
CA ALA A 514 -13.20 47.03 20.82
C ALA A 514 -14.73 47.11 20.73
N VAL A 515 -15.28 48.11 20.03
CA VAL A 515 -16.72 48.23 19.73
C VAL A 515 -17.20 47.03 18.89
N GLU A 516 -16.46 46.66 17.85
CA GLU A 516 -16.78 45.50 17.00
C GLU A 516 -16.78 44.19 17.78
N MET A 517 -15.80 43.98 18.66
CA MET A 517 -15.74 42.80 19.54
C MET A 517 -16.89 42.78 20.54
N TYR A 518 -17.20 43.90 21.19
CA TYR A 518 -18.34 44.00 22.10
C TYR A 518 -19.67 43.70 21.37
N ASN A 519 -19.89 44.29 20.19
CA ASN A 519 -21.11 44.04 19.41
C ASN A 519 -21.21 42.59 18.95
N LYS A 520 -20.08 41.96 18.60
CA LYS A 520 -20.04 40.54 18.23
C LYS A 520 -20.40 39.65 19.42
N ASP A 521 -19.81 39.91 20.59
CA ASP A 521 -20.13 39.17 21.82
C ASP A 521 -21.60 39.38 22.22
N LEU A 522 -22.13 40.59 22.05
CA LEU A 522 -23.53 40.91 22.32
C LEU A 522 -24.49 40.14 21.40
N CYS A 523 -24.17 40.04 20.10
CA CYS A 523 -24.97 39.25 19.16
C CYS A 523 -24.99 37.77 19.54
N ILE A 524 -23.86 37.22 20.01
CA ILE A 524 -23.77 35.83 20.47
C ILE A 524 -24.64 35.62 21.71
N VAL A 525 -24.59 36.55 22.67
CA VAL A 525 -25.44 36.53 23.87
C VAL A 525 -26.93 36.56 23.50
N GLN A 526 -27.35 37.46 22.61
CA GLN A 526 -28.76 37.59 22.18
C GLN A 526 -29.28 36.37 21.42
N ASP A 527 -28.44 35.76 20.58
CA ASP A 527 -28.77 34.52 19.87
C ASP A 527 -28.97 33.35 20.87
N LEU A 528 -28.12 33.27 21.89
CA LEU A 528 -28.25 32.27 22.96
C LEU A 528 -29.45 32.52 23.87
N GLU A 529 -29.78 33.78 24.19
CA GLU A 529 -31.00 34.15 24.92
C GLU A 529 -32.27 33.71 24.18
N SER A 530 -32.28 33.90 22.85
CA SER A 530 -33.38 33.47 21.98
C SER A 530 -33.53 31.94 21.96
N LYS A 531 -32.41 31.21 21.90
CA LYS A 531 -32.40 29.73 21.90
C LYS A 531 -32.79 29.12 23.24
N LEU A 532 -32.46 29.80 24.35
CA LEU A 532 -32.74 29.34 25.71
C LEU A 532 -34.07 29.87 26.28
N ASN A 533 -34.81 30.71 25.53
CA ASN A 533 -36.01 31.42 25.99
C ASN A 533 -35.76 32.22 27.29
N ILE A 534 -34.69 33.01 27.33
CA ILE A 534 -34.32 33.83 28.48
C ILE A 534 -34.82 35.26 28.27
N ASP A 535 -35.80 35.69 29.07
CA ASP A 535 -36.42 37.03 28.96
C ASP A 535 -35.55 38.16 29.54
N SER A 536 -34.59 37.83 30.41
CA SER A 536 -33.72 38.83 31.03
C SER A 536 -32.31 38.29 31.23
N CYS A 537 -31.33 39.06 30.75
CA CYS A 537 -29.91 38.74 30.80
C CYS A 537 -29.43 38.38 32.21
N TRP A 538 -28.63 37.32 32.34
CA TRP A 538 -28.06 36.92 33.63
C TRP A 538 -27.00 37.92 34.09
N THR A 539 -27.09 38.35 35.34
CA THR A 539 -26.10 39.22 35.98
C THR A 539 -25.38 38.48 37.11
N PRO A 540 -24.18 38.92 37.53
CA PRO A 540 -23.43 38.32 38.63
C PRO A 540 -24.15 38.27 39.98
N GLU A 541 -25.32 38.90 40.12
CA GLU A 541 -26.13 38.94 41.33
C GLU A 541 -27.23 37.86 41.34
N ARG A 542 -27.46 37.18 40.20
CA ARG A 542 -28.51 36.18 40.04
C ARG A 542 -28.06 34.77 40.43
N PRO A 543 -28.93 33.92 40.99
CA PRO A 543 -28.60 32.54 41.31
C PRO A 543 -28.25 31.72 40.06
N GLU A 544 -28.93 31.94 38.93
CA GLU A 544 -28.70 31.23 37.66
C GLU A 544 -27.27 31.45 37.13
N TRP A 545 -26.71 32.65 37.35
CA TRP A 545 -25.31 32.96 37.01
C TRP A 545 -24.32 32.12 37.81
N HIS A 546 -24.55 31.99 39.12
CA HIS A 546 -23.69 31.21 40.00
C HIS A 546 -23.84 29.72 39.75
N ASP A 547 -25.05 29.25 39.43
CA ASP A 547 -25.32 27.86 39.12
C ASP A 547 -24.63 27.46 37.81
N ALA A 548 -24.73 28.29 36.77
CA ALA A 548 -24.01 28.10 35.52
C ALA A 548 -22.48 28.21 35.69
N ALA A 549 -21.98 29.12 36.53
CA ALA A 549 -20.55 29.20 36.86
C ALA A 549 -20.04 27.92 37.54
N ARG A 550 -20.83 27.34 38.46
CA ARG A 550 -20.51 26.05 39.09
C ARG A 550 -20.53 24.91 38.07
N LEU A 551 -21.49 24.90 37.15
CA LEU A 551 -21.54 23.92 36.05
C LEU A 551 -20.32 24.04 35.12
N VAL A 552 -19.90 25.25 34.74
CA VAL A 552 -18.71 25.47 33.89
C VAL A 552 -17.43 25.04 34.61
N THR A 553 -17.31 25.32 35.91
CA THR A 553 -16.15 24.88 36.72
C THR A 553 -16.11 23.36 36.85
N LYS A 554 -17.25 22.74 37.18
CA LYS A 554 -17.42 21.28 37.22
C LYS A 554 -17.11 20.62 35.86
N ARG A 555 -17.56 21.22 34.75
CA ARG A 555 -17.22 20.79 33.39
C ARG A 555 -15.73 20.86 33.12
N THR A 556 -15.10 21.99 33.46
CA THR A 556 -13.67 22.19 33.22
C THR A 556 -12.85 21.15 33.99
N PHE A 557 -13.28 20.81 35.21
CA PHE A 557 -12.72 19.71 35.97
C PHE A 557 -12.94 18.34 35.31
N GLN A 558 -14.17 18.01 34.94
CA GLN A 558 -14.51 16.73 34.30
C GLN A 558 -13.79 16.55 32.96
N CYS A 559 -13.79 17.53 32.06
CA CYS A 559 -13.08 17.43 30.79
C CYS A 559 -11.56 17.28 31.00
N ALA A 560 -10.98 17.94 32.01
CA ALA A 560 -9.57 17.79 32.33
C ALA A 560 -9.26 16.40 32.94
N LEU A 561 -10.20 15.86 33.72
CA LEU A 561 -10.15 14.50 34.26
C LEU A 561 -10.24 13.46 33.14
N ASP A 562 -11.29 13.50 32.31
CA ASP A 562 -11.52 12.58 31.18
C ASP A 562 -10.33 12.60 30.21
N HIS A 563 -9.77 13.79 29.93
CA HIS A 563 -8.60 13.94 29.07
C HIS A 563 -7.33 13.31 29.68
N LEU A 564 -7.10 13.52 30.98
CA LEU A 564 -5.98 12.92 31.69
C LEU A 564 -6.12 11.40 31.76
N GLU A 565 -7.31 10.91 32.10
CA GLU A 565 -7.67 9.50 32.19
C GLU A 565 -7.41 8.77 30.86
N ALA A 566 -7.95 9.29 29.75
CA ALA A 566 -7.75 8.72 28.43
C ALA A 566 -6.26 8.60 28.04
N LEU A 567 -5.43 9.57 28.43
CA LEU A 567 -4.00 9.55 28.16
C LEU A 567 -3.24 8.55 29.04
N VAL A 568 -3.63 8.41 30.31
CA VAL A 568 -3.02 7.47 31.26
C VAL A 568 -3.38 6.04 30.93
N ILE A 569 -4.67 5.75 30.69
CA ILE A 569 -5.15 4.44 30.24
C ILE A 569 -4.39 4.02 28.96
N ALA A 570 -4.27 4.94 27.98
CA ALA A 570 -3.50 4.66 26.77
C ALA A 570 -2.00 4.41 27.02
N ARG A 571 -1.40 4.97 28.08
CA ARG A 571 -0.01 4.69 28.46
C ARG A 571 0.12 3.32 29.13
N ILE A 572 -0.77 2.98 30.06
CA ILE A 572 -0.80 1.70 30.78
C ILE A 572 -0.88 0.52 29.79
N PHE A 573 -1.83 0.56 28.86
CA PHE A 573 -1.96 -0.44 27.79
C PHE A 573 -0.71 -0.61 26.92
N LYS A 574 0.13 0.42 26.84
CA LYS A 574 1.35 0.38 26.04
C LYS A 574 2.54 -0.18 26.82
N LEU A 575 2.58 0.05 28.14
CA LEU A 575 3.61 -0.49 29.03
C LEU A 575 3.44 -2.00 29.24
N SER A 576 2.21 -2.48 29.44
CA SER A 576 1.93 -3.92 29.57
C SER A 576 2.46 -4.73 28.38
N LYS A 577 2.40 -4.16 27.16
CA LYS A 577 2.93 -4.78 25.94
C LYS A 577 4.44 -4.65 25.75
N MET A 578 5.11 -3.70 26.41
CA MET A 578 6.57 -3.57 26.36
C MET A 578 7.27 -4.69 27.14
N ASN A 579 6.58 -5.23 28.15
CA ASN A 579 7.04 -6.34 28.97
C ASN A 579 6.79 -7.72 28.33
N HIS A 580 6.22 -7.79 27.13
CA HIS A 580 5.96 -9.05 26.44
C HIS A 580 7.24 -9.55 25.74
N VAL A 581 7.66 -10.77 26.09
CA VAL A 581 8.82 -11.48 25.52
C VAL A 581 8.61 -11.67 24.01
N GLY A 582 9.60 -11.31 23.18
CA GLY A 582 9.56 -11.47 21.71
C GLY A 582 9.53 -10.17 20.89
N THR A 583 9.52 -9.00 21.54
CA THR A 583 9.46 -7.71 20.84
C THR A 583 10.82 -7.35 20.21
N GLY A 584 10.95 -7.40 18.88
CA GLY A 584 12.20 -7.07 18.16
C GLY A 584 12.71 -5.64 18.38
N TYR A 585 14.03 -5.43 18.30
CA TYR A 585 14.73 -4.17 18.65
C TYR A 585 14.13 -2.90 18.03
N LYS A 586 13.71 -2.95 16.76
CA LYS A 586 13.08 -1.80 16.08
C LYS A 586 11.72 -1.43 16.69
N MET A 587 10.91 -2.43 17.08
CA MET A 587 9.63 -2.19 17.75
C MET A 587 9.87 -1.57 19.14
N GLN A 588 10.85 -2.06 19.90
CA GLN A 588 11.22 -1.47 21.19
C GLN A 588 11.60 0.01 21.05
N LYS A 589 12.39 0.37 20.04
CA LYS A 589 12.78 1.77 19.77
C LYS A 589 11.59 2.65 19.38
N HIS A 590 10.68 2.15 18.55
CA HIS A 590 9.45 2.87 18.19
C HIS A 590 8.52 3.04 19.39
N MET A 591 8.33 1.99 20.20
CA MET A 591 7.52 2.03 21.42
C MET A 591 8.10 3.01 22.45
N ALA A 592 9.42 3.04 22.63
CA ALA A 592 10.10 4.00 23.49
C ALA A 592 9.86 5.46 23.04
N LYS A 593 9.96 5.74 21.73
CA LYS A 593 9.69 7.06 21.17
C LYS A 593 8.24 7.49 21.41
N VAL A 594 7.27 6.58 21.22
CA VAL A 594 5.86 6.89 21.48
C VAL A 594 5.59 7.09 22.98
N LEU A 595 6.25 6.34 23.86
CA LEU A 595 6.14 6.55 25.31
C LEU A 595 6.69 7.92 25.72
N GLN A 596 7.83 8.34 25.16
CA GLN A 596 8.41 9.67 25.43
C GLN A 596 7.45 10.80 25.05
N VAL A 597 6.83 10.72 23.87
CA VAL A 597 5.83 11.70 23.42
C VAL A 597 4.59 11.69 24.32
N ARG A 598 4.09 10.51 24.71
CA ARG A 598 2.91 10.39 25.60
C ARG A 598 3.18 10.95 26.99
N SER A 599 4.37 10.72 27.54
CA SER A 599 4.76 11.31 28.83
C SER A 599 4.70 12.84 28.80
N SER A 600 5.09 13.48 27.69
CA SER A 600 4.97 14.94 27.56
C SER A 600 3.50 15.42 27.53
N ALA A 601 2.61 14.69 26.86
CA ALA A 601 1.18 15.00 26.81
C ALA A 601 0.51 14.82 28.18
N ILE A 602 0.84 13.73 28.90
CA ILE A 602 0.32 13.48 30.25
C ILE A 602 0.76 14.60 31.20
N ARG A 603 1.99 15.11 31.10
CA ARG A 603 2.43 16.27 31.92
C ARG A 603 1.58 17.51 31.69
N ILE A 604 1.15 17.75 30.45
CA ILE A 604 0.30 18.91 30.11
C ILE A 604 -1.11 18.68 30.66
N ALA A 605 -1.70 17.51 30.41
CA ALA A 605 -3.03 17.15 30.91
C ALA A 605 -3.08 17.16 32.46
N LEU A 606 -2.03 16.67 33.12
CA LEU A 606 -1.91 16.69 34.58
C LEU A 606 -1.91 18.12 35.15
N LYS A 607 -1.22 19.05 34.47
CA LYS A 607 -1.26 20.47 34.86
C LYS A 607 -2.66 21.07 34.70
N GLN A 608 -3.36 20.72 33.62
CA GLN A 608 -4.73 21.17 33.38
C GLN A 608 -5.69 20.61 34.44
N TYR A 609 -5.61 19.30 34.72
CA TYR A 609 -6.36 18.65 35.79
C TYR A 609 -6.10 19.31 37.15
N ASN A 610 -4.84 19.45 37.57
CA ASN A 610 -4.49 20.07 38.86
C ASN A 610 -4.90 21.56 38.96
N THR A 611 -5.07 22.24 37.82
CA THR A 611 -5.58 23.61 37.79
C THR A 611 -7.10 23.61 37.99
N ALA A 612 -7.81 22.73 37.29
CA ALA A 612 -9.26 22.61 37.43
C ALA A 612 -9.68 22.04 38.80
N ALA A 613 -8.92 21.08 39.35
CA ALA A 613 -9.16 20.48 40.67
C ALA A 613 -9.09 21.52 41.80
N ARG A 614 -8.18 22.51 41.68
CA ARG A 614 -8.07 23.63 42.63
C ARG A 614 -9.20 24.65 42.51
N ALA A 615 -9.86 24.73 41.36
CA ALA A 615 -10.94 25.67 41.10
C ALA A 615 -12.31 25.16 41.59
N MET A 616 -12.43 23.87 41.92
CA MET A 616 -13.64 23.26 42.47
C MET A 616 -13.88 23.68 43.91
N ASP A 617 -15.15 23.69 44.33
CA ASP A 617 -15.59 23.96 45.70
C ASP A 617 -16.47 22.81 46.22
N PRO A 618 -15.97 21.98 47.16
CA PRO A 618 -14.63 22.01 47.74
C PRO A 618 -13.53 21.58 46.75
N PRO A 619 -12.25 21.98 46.96
CA PRO A 619 -11.14 21.60 46.08
C PRO A 619 -10.92 20.08 46.05
N HIS A 620 -10.70 19.52 44.86
CA HIS A 620 -10.40 18.10 44.67
C HIS A 620 -8.91 17.77 44.83
N ARG A 621 -8.58 16.48 44.96
CA ARG A 621 -7.21 15.98 45.13
C ARG A 621 -6.30 16.38 43.98
N ILE A 622 -5.14 16.96 44.31
CA ILE A 622 -4.06 17.27 43.37
C ILE A 622 -3.19 16.03 43.21
N LEU A 623 -2.84 15.71 41.96
CA LEU A 623 -2.00 14.55 41.63
C LEU A 623 -0.56 14.96 41.35
N LYS A 624 0.40 14.15 41.80
CA LYS A 624 1.82 14.29 41.44
C LYS A 624 2.15 13.45 40.20
N TRP A 625 3.24 13.83 39.51
CA TRP A 625 3.71 13.09 38.34
C TRP A 625 4.06 11.64 38.66
N ASP A 626 4.73 11.42 39.78
CA ASP A 626 5.18 10.07 40.18
C ASP A 626 3.99 9.16 40.45
N GLU A 627 2.95 9.68 41.14
CA GLU A 627 1.68 8.97 41.33
C GLU A 627 1.10 8.54 39.97
N VAL A 628 0.97 9.43 38.99
CA VAL A 628 0.37 9.12 37.67
C VAL A 628 1.21 8.13 36.83
N VAL A 629 2.51 8.06 37.06
CA VAL A 629 3.45 7.29 36.22
C VAL A 629 3.74 5.90 36.76
N GLU A 630 3.66 5.73 38.08
CA GLU A 630 3.92 4.48 38.80
C GLU A 630 2.78 3.46 38.66
N TYR A 631 1.56 3.89 38.36
CA TYR A 631 0.44 2.95 38.14
C TYR A 631 0.68 2.02 36.95
N ALA A 632 0.62 0.72 37.21
CA ALA A 632 0.81 -0.33 36.22
C ALA A 632 -0.52 -0.82 35.64
N PHE A 633 -1.64 -0.59 36.32
CA PHE A 633 -2.96 -1.10 35.96
C PHE A 633 -4.08 -0.07 36.14
N ILE A 634 -5.16 -0.21 35.36
CA ILE A 634 -6.33 0.68 35.39
C ILE A 634 -7.02 0.62 36.76
N ALA A 635 -7.12 -0.57 37.35
CA ALA A 635 -7.72 -0.80 38.67
C ALA A 635 -6.98 -0.11 39.84
N GLU A 636 -5.72 0.28 39.66
CA GLU A 636 -4.92 0.98 40.69
C GLU A 636 -5.09 2.50 40.63
N PHE A 637 -5.78 3.02 39.60
CA PHE A 637 -5.95 4.46 39.41
C PHE A 637 -7.12 4.99 40.26
N ASP A 638 -6.83 5.39 41.50
CA ASP A 638 -7.82 5.97 42.44
C ASP A 638 -8.65 7.13 41.86
N LEU A 639 -8.14 7.80 40.81
CA LEU A 639 -8.82 8.90 40.11
C LEU A 639 -10.13 8.47 39.43
N LEU A 640 -10.30 7.18 39.11
CA LEU A 640 -11.51 6.65 38.48
C LEU A 640 -12.73 6.67 39.41
N ARG A 641 -12.52 6.88 40.71
CA ARG A 641 -13.63 7.06 41.67
C ARG A 641 -14.29 8.44 41.55
N ASP A 642 -13.58 9.42 40.99
CA ASP A 642 -14.11 10.77 40.73
C ASP A 642 -14.63 10.93 39.28
N ALA A 643 -14.47 9.90 38.44
CA ALA A 643 -14.96 9.87 37.06
C ALA A 643 -16.48 9.61 37.00
N ARG A 644 -17.11 9.89 35.86
CA ARG A 644 -18.58 9.77 35.69
C ARG A 644 -19.11 8.37 35.98
N GLN A 645 -18.29 7.34 35.81
CA GLN A 645 -18.59 5.94 36.12
C GLN A 645 -17.33 5.26 36.68
N ASP A 646 -17.44 4.63 37.85
CA ASP A 646 -16.34 3.82 38.39
C ASP A 646 -16.24 2.50 37.62
N VAL A 647 -15.22 2.39 36.78
CA VAL A 647 -14.91 1.17 36.01
C VAL A 647 -13.87 0.27 36.70
N SER A 648 -13.32 0.67 37.85
CA SER A 648 -12.26 -0.08 38.54
C SER A 648 -12.70 -1.50 38.97
N GLN A 649 -14.00 -1.69 39.15
CA GLN A 649 -14.62 -2.97 39.52
C GLN A 649 -15.12 -3.80 38.34
N ARG A 650 -14.97 -3.31 37.09
CA ARG A 650 -15.38 -4.05 35.90
C ARG A 650 -14.36 -5.13 35.59
N SER A 651 -14.82 -6.36 35.37
CA SER A 651 -13.95 -7.51 35.07
C SER A 651 -13.00 -7.26 33.90
N TRP A 652 -13.48 -6.58 32.85
CA TRP A 652 -12.68 -6.24 31.66
C TRP A 652 -11.56 -5.23 31.92
N ALA A 653 -11.66 -4.41 32.97
CA ALA A 653 -10.65 -3.41 33.34
C ALA A 653 -9.52 -4.00 34.22
N THR A 654 -9.68 -5.25 34.69
CA THR A 654 -8.68 -5.94 35.51
C THR A 654 -7.56 -6.53 34.64
N PRO A 655 -6.34 -6.72 35.20
CA PRO A 655 -5.23 -7.33 34.45
C PRO A 655 -5.54 -8.76 33.99
N ALA A 656 -6.18 -9.55 34.85
CA ALA A 656 -6.62 -10.91 34.54
C ALA A 656 -7.69 -10.91 33.44
N GLY A 657 -8.68 -10.00 33.51
CA GLY A 657 -9.72 -9.85 32.48
C GLY A 657 -9.15 -9.44 31.12
N HIS A 658 -8.21 -8.49 31.08
CA HIS A 658 -7.51 -8.13 29.85
C HIS A 658 -6.69 -9.28 29.28
N SER A 659 -5.96 -10.01 30.13
CA SER A 659 -5.22 -11.20 29.71
C SER A 659 -6.17 -12.24 29.13
N ALA A 660 -7.30 -12.51 29.77
CA ALA A 660 -8.31 -13.46 29.31
C ALA A 660 -8.90 -13.06 27.96
N MET A 661 -9.26 -11.77 27.76
CA MET A 661 -9.71 -11.27 26.46
C MET A 661 -8.64 -11.43 25.38
N ASP A 662 -7.38 -11.03 25.65
CA ASP A 662 -6.29 -11.15 24.68
C ASP A 662 -6.06 -12.62 24.28
N HIS A 663 -6.13 -13.58 25.21
CA HIS A 663 -6.03 -15.02 24.89
C HIS A 663 -7.25 -15.53 24.12
N TYR A 664 -8.46 -15.13 24.52
CA TYR A 664 -9.69 -15.55 23.84
C TYR A 664 -9.73 -15.08 22.38
N PHE A 665 -9.51 -13.79 22.12
CA PHE A 665 -9.53 -13.27 20.76
C PHE A 665 -8.35 -13.77 19.92
N LYS A 666 -7.16 -13.98 20.51
CA LYS A 666 -6.04 -14.66 19.81
C LYS A 666 -6.39 -16.10 19.43
N LEU A 667 -7.11 -16.82 20.29
CA LEU A 667 -7.57 -18.18 19.99
C LEU A 667 -8.54 -18.18 18.80
N LEU A 668 -9.46 -17.21 18.73
CA LEU A 668 -10.35 -17.05 17.58
C LEU A 668 -9.57 -16.75 16.30
N CYS A 669 -8.68 -15.75 16.32
CA CYS A 669 -7.85 -15.41 15.16
C CYS A 669 -6.99 -16.58 14.69
N ALA A 670 -6.45 -17.38 15.61
CA ALA A 670 -5.65 -18.56 15.26
C ALA A 670 -6.50 -19.68 14.64
N ARG A 671 -7.76 -19.83 15.04
CA ARG A 671 -8.69 -20.78 14.39
C ARG A 671 -9.08 -20.32 13.00
N GLU A 672 -9.41 -19.03 12.83
CA GLU A 672 -9.66 -18.43 11.51
C GLU A 672 -8.44 -18.56 10.58
N GLU A 673 -7.22 -18.40 11.12
CA GLU A 673 -5.97 -18.61 10.34
C GLU A 673 -5.88 -20.04 9.83
N ILE A 674 -6.19 -21.05 10.66
CA ILE A 674 -6.18 -22.45 10.20
C ILE A 674 -7.16 -22.65 9.06
N GLU A 675 -8.39 -22.17 9.19
CA GLU A 675 -9.42 -22.30 8.14
C GLU A 675 -8.96 -21.65 6.83
N ARG A 676 -8.44 -20.42 6.88
CA ARG A 676 -7.87 -19.72 5.71
C ARG A 676 -6.72 -20.50 5.09
N LEU A 677 -5.75 -20.95 5.90
CA LEU A 677 -4.56 -21.64 5.41
C LEU A 677 -4.89 -23.00 4.80
N GLU A 678 -5.93 -23.70 5.28
CA GLU A 678 -6.42 -24.94 4.67
C GLU A 678 -6.98 -24.68 3.27
N VAL A 679 -7.75 -23.60 3.07
CA VAL A 679 -8.23 -23.17 1.75
C VAL A 679 -7.04 -22.85 0.85
N GLU A 680 -6.13 -21.97 1.28
CA GLU A 680 -4.95 -21.56 0.51
C GLU A 680 -4.04 -22.74 0.15
N ALA A 681 -3.87 -23.71 1.05
CA ALA A 681 -3.10 -24.92 0.82
C ALA A 681 -3.73 -25.80 -0.28
N ARG A 682 -5.06 -25.96 -0.26
CA ARG A 682 -5.81 -26.70 -1.29
C ARG A 682 -5.77 -25.98 -2.64
N ARG A 683 -5.95 -24.66 -2.66
CA ARG A 683 -5.83 -23.82 -3.87
C ARG A 683 -4.44 -23.98 -4.50
N LEU A 684 -3.38 -23.84 -3.71
CA LEU A 684 -2.00 -24.01 -4.19
C LEU A 684 -1.73 -25.45 -4.69
N LEU A 685 -2.19 -26.48 -3.97
CA LEU A 685 -2.02 -27.87 -4.39
C LEU A 685 -2.67 -28.14 -5.75
N THR A 686 -3.90 -27.66 -5.92
CA THR A 686 -4.71 -27.86 -7.13
C THR A 686 -4.09 -27.10 -8.30
N TYR A 687 -3.72 -25.84 -8.10
CA TYR A 687 -2.99 -25.02 -9.06
C TYR A 687 -1.70 -25.69 -9.58
N LEU A 688 -0.92 -26.33 -8.72
CA LEU A 688 0.33 -26.99 -9.13
C LEU A 688 0.08 -28.15 -10.11
N ARG A 689 -1.01 -28.90 -9.95
CA ARG A 689 -1.41 -29.97 -10.86
C ARG A 689 -1.91 -29.38 -12.18
N ASP A 690 -2.86 -28.45 -12.10
CA ASP A 690 -3.58 -27.94 -13.26
C ASP A 690 -2.66 -27.10 -14.15
N LYS A 691 -1.79 -26.28 -13.55
CA LYS A 691 -0.80 -25.51 -14.30
C LYS A 691 0.24 -26.38 -15.00
N GLU A 692 0.68 -27.48 -14.37
CA GLU A 692 1.61 -28.40 -15.03
C GLU A 692 0.96 -29.08 -16.23
N HIS A 693 -0.27 -29.56 -16.07
CA HIS A 693 -1.04 -30.19 -17.16
C HIS A 693 -1.25 -29.22 -18.32
N PHE A 694 -1.79 -28.03 -18.03
CA PHE A 694 -2.05 -27.01 -19.03
C PHE A 694 -0.80 -26.62 -19.84
N LEU A 695 0.34 -26.43 -19.15
CA LEU A 695 1.58 -26.05 -19.83
C LEU A 695 2.19 -27.20 -20.62
N ASP A 696 2.06 -28.46 -20.16
CA ASP A 696 2.49 -29.63 -20.92
C ASP A 696 1.66 -29.81 -22.20
N GLU A 697 0.34 -29.68 -22.11
CA GLU A 697 -0.55 -29.75 -23.28
C GLU A 697 -0.28 -28.61 -24.27
N SER A 698 -0.13 -27.38 -23.78
CA SER A 698 0.19 -26.22 -24.61
C SER A 698 1.53 -26.38 -25.34
N GLU A 699 2.53 -26.93 -24.66
CA GLU A 699 3.82 -27.26 -25.27
C GLU A 699 3.67 -28.30 -26.38
N GLN A 700 2.93 -29.39 -26.15
CA GLN A 700 2.71 -30.44 -27.14
C GLN A 700 1.94 -29.94 -28.37
N GLN A 701 0.93 -29.10 -28.17
CA GLN A 701 0.19 -28.46 -29.26
C GLN A 701 1.10 -27.53 -30.09
N ALA A 702 1.87 -26.67 -29.41
CA ALA A 702 2.82 -25.79 -30.08
C ALA A 702 3.94 -26.54 -30.80
N GLN A 703 4.34 -27.72 -30.31
CA GLN A 703 5.41 -28.53 -30.89
C GLN A 703 5.08 -28.97 -32.32
N ALA A 704 3.80 -29.22 -32.62
CA ALA A 704 3.36 -29.62 -33.95
C ALA A 704 3.33 -28.45 -34.95
N LEU A 705 3.00 -27.24 -34.49
CA LEU A 705 2.79 -26.06 -35.34
C LEU A 705 4.04 -25.18 -35.45
N HIS A 706 4.74 -24.96 -34.34
CA HIS A 706 5.87 -24.03 -34.25
C HIS A 706 6.91 -24.50 -33.20
N PRO A 707 7.80 -25.45 -33.53
CA PRO A 707 8.77 -26.02 -32.60
C PRO A 707 9.63 -25.01 -31.83
N PRO A 708 10.13 -23.91 -32.42
CA PRO A 708 10.89 -22.91 -31.67
C PRO A 708 10.08 -22.20 -30.57
N LEU A 709 8.75 -22.08 -30.74
CA LEU A 709 7.87 -21.47 -29.75
C LEU A 709 7.52 -22.48 -28.65
N ALA A 710 7.27 -23.74 -29.03
CA ALA A 710 7.11 -24.85 -28.09
C ALA A 710 8.30 -24.96 -27.12
N HIS A 711 9.53 -24.79 -27.63
CA HIS A 711 10.71 -24.74 -26.78
C HIS A 711 10.68 -23.58 -25.77
N GLN A 712 10.18 -22.40 -26.14
CA GLN A 712 10.03 -21.29 -25.19
C GLN A 712 8.92 -21.54 -24.16
N ILE A 713 7.81 -22.18 -24.57
CA ILE A 713 6.77 -22.64 -23.64
C ILE A 713 7.36 -23.66 -22.66
N ALA A 714 8.22 -24.57 -23.12
CA ALA A 714 8.95 -25.51 -22.26
C ALA A 714 9.86 -24.79 -21.26
N CYS A 715 10.62 -23.78 -21.70
CA CYS A 715 11.43 -22.94 -20.81
C CYS A 715 10.55 -22.22 -19.76
N TYR A 716 9.41 -21.68 -20.17
CA TYR A 716 8.43 -21.04 -19.28
C TYR A 716 7.85 -22.05 -18.26
N ARG A 717 7.51 -23.26 -18.70
CA ARG A 717 7.06 -24.38 -17.86
C ARG A 717 8.11 -24.75 -16.82
N LEU A 718 9.38 -24.89 -17.21
CA LEU A 718 10.48 -25.21 -16.31
C LEU A 718 10.72 -24.14 -15.23
N ILE A 719 10.48 -22.86 -15.54
CA ILE A 719 10.55 -21.79 -14.53
C ILE A 719 9.46 -21.98 -13.46
N HIS A 720 8.24 -22.30 -13.89
CA HIS A 720 7.11 -22.50 -12.97
C HIS A 720 7.18 -23.82 -12.19
N SER A 721 7.63 -24.92 -12.81
CA SER A 721 7.71 -26.23 -12.18
C SER A 721 8.92 -26.39 -11.25
N ARG A 722 9.88 -25.46 -11.32
CA ARG A 722 11.13 -25.44 -10.53
C ARG A 722 10.91 -25.70 -9.04
N PHE A 723 9.85 -25.13 -8.47
CA PHE A 723 9.56 -25.19 -7.04
C PHE A 723 8.45 -26.19 -6.68
N THR A 724 7.88 -26.91 -7.65
CA THR A 724 6.75 -27.83 -7.42
C THR A 724 7.09 -28.90 -6.38
N SER A 725 8.26 -29.53 -6.47
CA SER A 725 8.70 -30.54 -5.50
C SER A 725 8.83 -29.97 -4.07
N GLN A 726 9.32 -28.73 -3.95
CA GLN A 726 9.44 -28.01 -2.68
C GLN A 726 8.06 -27.64 -2.12
N HIS A 727 7.13 -27.19 -2.97
CA HIS A 727 5.76 -26.91 -2.57
C HIS A 727 5.04 -28.15 -2.07
N LEU A 728 5.03 -29.23 -2.85
CA LEU A 728 4.39 -30.49 -2.49
C LEU A 728 4.95 -31.07 -1.19
N LYS A 729 6.28 -31.02 -1.00
CA LYS A 729 6.90 -31.44 0.26
C LYS A 729 6.38 -30.65 1.46
N ARG A 730 6.37 -29.31 1.37
CA ARG A 730 5.92 -28.46 2.49
C ARG A 730 4.43 -28.64 2.78
N LEU A 731 3.60 -28.72 1.74
CA LEU A 731 2.16 -28.99 1.89
C LEU A 731 1.93 -30.35 2.56
N HIS A 732 2.69 -31.37 2.18
CA HIS A 732 2.65 -32.67 2.84
C HIS A 732 3.14 -32.59 4.30
N ASP A 733 4.17 -31.80 4.60
CA ASP A 733 4.65 -31.62 5.97
C ASP A 733 3.63 -30.91 6.89
N ILE A 734 2.71 -30.10 6.35
CA ILE A 734 1.56 -29.56 7.11
C ILE A 734 0.70 -30.70 7.67
N THR A 735 0.42 -31.72 6.85
CA THR A 735 -0.42 -32.86 7.26
C THR A 735 0.18 -33.71 8.39
N LYS A 736 1.49 -33.53 8.67
CA LYS A 736 2.21 -34.21 9.74
C LYS A 736 2.30 -33.39 11.03
N LEU A 737 1.81 -32.14 11.03
CA LEU A 737 1.86 -31.29 12.21
C LEU A 737 0.94 -31.85 13.31
N PRO A 738 1.40 -31.90 14.58
CA PRO A 738 0.54 -32.28 15.70
C PRO A 738 -0.65 -31.32 15.82
N GLY A 739 -1.87 -31.85 15.77
CA GLY A 739 -3.10 -31.04 15.82
C GLY A 739 -3.68 -30.65 14.46
N TYR A 740 -3.06 -31.07 13.35
CA TYR A 740 -3.67 -31.00 12.02
C TYR A 740 -4.95 -31.85 11.98
N LYS A 741 -6.06 -31.26 11.51
CA LYS A 741 -7.38 -31.92 11.41
C LYS A 741 -8.01 -31.81 10.01
N GLY A 742 -7.45 -30.99 9.12
CA GLY A 742 -7.95 -30.80 7.78
C GLY A 742 -7.74 -32.00 6.85
N SER A 743 -8.19 -31.85 5.61
CA SER A 743 -7.92 -32.79 4.53
C SER A 743 -7.24 -32.07 3.37
N LEU A 744 -6.05 -32.53 3.00
CA LEU A 744 -5.32 -32.00 1.87
C LEU A 744 -5.58 -32.91 0.66
N SER A 745 -6.55 -32.51 -0.16
CA SER A 745 -6.93 -33.19 -1.39
C SER A 745 -7.06 -32.17 -2.51
N PHE A 746 -6.88 -32.63 -3.75
CA PHE A 746 -7.11 -31.82 -4.92
C PHE A 746 -8.58 -31.39 -5.01
N GLY A 747 -8.81 -30.14 -5.42
CA GLY A 747 -10.15 -29.66 -5.79
C GLY A 747 -10.34 -29.59 -7.30
N GLU A 748 -11.44 -28.94 -7.68
CA GLU A 748 -11.75 -28.51 -9.03
C GLU A 748 -11.71 -26.99 -9.09
N SER A 749 -11.05 -26.42 -10.10
CA SER A 749 -10.99 -24.98 -10.33
C SER A 749 -12.40 -24.44 -10.65
N LEU A 750 -12.73 -23.26 -10.11
CA LEU A 750 -13.92 -22.51 -10.53
C LEU A 750 -13.76 -21.89 -11.94
N MET A 751 -12.54 -21.71 -12.43
CA MET A 751 -12.26 -21.01 -13.68
C MET A 751 -12.52 -21.86 -14.94
N ASP A 752 -12.59 -23.19 -14.83
CA ASP A 752 -12.76 -24.08 -16.00
C ASP A 752 -14.21 -24.13 -16.53
N SER A 753 -15.20 -23.52 -15.84
CA SER A 753 -16.59 -23.48 -16.32
C SER A 753 -16.92 -22.25 -17.17
N ASP A 754 -16.22 -21.13 -16.96
CA ASP A 754 -16.60 -19.84 -17.56
C ASP A 754 -15.92 -19.60 -18.93
N ASP A 755 -14.80 -20.30 -19.21
CA ASP A 755 -14.10 -20.25 -20.51
C ASP A 755 -14.84 -21.02 -21.62
N ILE A 756 -15.80 -21.91 -21.28
CA ILE A 756 -16.63 -22.63 -22.26
C ILE A 756 -17.83 -21.76 -22.69
N ASP A 757 -18.48 -21.08 -21.73
CA ASP A 757 -19.63 -20.21 -22.02
C ASP A 757 -19.21 -18.90 -22.73
N THR A 758 -17.97 -18.44 -22.58
CA THR A 758 -17.49 -17.25 -23.29
C THR A 758 -17.20 -17.50 -24.78
N GLN A 759 -16.88 -18.73 -25.18
CA GLN A 759 -16.73 -19.06 -26.60
C GLN A 759 -18.07 -19.10 -27.34
N GLU A 760 -19.15 -19.63 -26.73
CA GLU A 760 -20.49 -19.59 -27.33
C GLU A 760 -21.06 -18.15 -27.36
N ASN A 761 -20.81 -17.33 -26.34
CA ASN A 761 -21.26 -15.93 -26.34
C ASN A 761 -20.47 -15.03 -27.31
N LEU A 762 -19.21 -15.34 -27.61
CA LEU A 762 -18.42 -14.61 -28.62
C LEU A 762 -18.87 -14.95 -30.05
N GLU A 763 -19.29 -16.20 -30.31
CA GLU A 763 -19.87 -16.58 -31.60
C GLU A 763 -21.24 -15.92 -31.82
N GLU A 764 -22.07 -15.77 -30.78
CA GLU A 764 -23.35 -15.03 -30.88
C GLU A 764 -23.17 -13.51 -31.02
N GLU A 765 -22.14 -12.91 -30.40
CA GLU A 765 -21.84 -11.47 -30.56
C GLU A 765 -21.22 -11.14 -31.93
N GLU A 766 -20.40 -12.03 -32.51
CA GLU A 766 -19.86 -11.87 -33.87
C GLU A 766 -20.97 -11.99 -34.94
N GLU A 767 -21.95 -12.89 -34.78
CA GLU A 767 -23.12 -12.98 -35.66
C GLU A 767 -24.00 -11.71 -35.58
N GLU A 768 -24.15 -11.11 -34.39
CA GLU A 768 -24.89 -9.85 -34.22
C GLU A 768 -24.15 -8.61 -34.75
N GLU A 769 -22.83 -8.61 -34.83
CA GLU A 769 -22.04 -7.53 -35.45
C GLU A 769 -22.03 -7.65 -36.98
N GLU A 770 -21.97 -8.86 -37.55
CA GLU A 770 -22.10 -9.07 -39.01
C GLU A 770 -23.50 -8.64 -39.52
N GLU A 771 -24.59 -8.91 -38.79
CA GLU A 771 -25.93 -8.41 -39.17
C GLU A 771 -26.03 -6.86 -39.10
N LYS A 772 -25.30 -6.22 -38.17
CA LYS A 772 -25.26 -4.75 -38.04
C LYS A 772 -24.40 -4.09 -39.13
N GLU A 773 -23.36 -4.75 -39.61
CA GLU A 773 -22.57 -4.29 -40.76
C GLU A 773 -23.34 -4.47 -42.08
N GLU A 774 -24.05 -5.59 -42.29
CA GLU A 774 -24.89 -5.79 -43.48
C GLU A 774 -26.04 -4.76 -43.56
N THR A 775 -26.68 -4.46 -42.43
CA THR A 775 -27.73 -3.43 -42.39
C THR A 775 -27.17 -2.01 -42.58
N SER A 776 -25.96 -1.71 -42.11
CA SER A 776 -25.30 -0.42 -42.39
C SER A 776 -24.88 -0.28 -43.86
N HIS A 777 -24.42 -1.36 -44.50
CA HIS A 777 -24.08 -1.36 -45.92
C HIS A 777 -25.31 -1.16 -46.80
N MET A 778 -26.44 -1.79 -46.47
CA MET A 778 -27.72 -1.55 -47.15
C MET A 778 -28.21 -0.09 -47.02
N VAL A 779 -28.03 0.54 -45.85
CA VAL A 779 -28.44 1.94 -45.64
C VAL A 779 -27.55 2.91 -46.44
N LEU A 780 -26.26 2.62 -46.58
CA LEU A 780 -25.33 3.39 -47.41
C LEU A 780 -25.65 3.28 -48.91
N GLU A 781 -25.99 2.10 -49.41
CA GLU A 781 -26.41 1.94 -50.81
C GLU A 781 -27.73 2.66 -51.14
N VAL A 782 -28.68 2.69 -50.20
CA VAL A 782 -29.93 3.45 -50.37
C VAL A 782 -29.68 4.96 -50.35
N LEU A 783 -28.74 5.43 -49.53
CA LEU A 783 -28.36 6.85 -49.48
C LEU A 783 -27.65 7.29 -50.77
N ASP A 784 -26.75 6.47 -51.33
CA ASP A 784 -26.06 6.78 -52.59
C ASP A 784 -27.00 6.75 -53.80
N ALA A 785 -27.99 5.84 -53.82
CA ALA A 785 -29.03 5.83 -54.85
C ALA A 785 -29.94 7.08 -54.79
N THR A 786 -30.16 7.63 -53.60
CA THR A 786 -30.99 8.83 -53.40
C THR A 786 -30.24 10.12 -53.76
N ILE A 787 -28.91 10.13 -53.64
CA ILE A 787 -28.05 11.26 -54.03
C ILE A 787 -27.88 11.32 -55.56
N TYR A 788 -27.78 10.17 -56.24
CA TYR A 788 -27.72 10.11 -57.71
C TYR A 788 -29.03 10.52 -58.39
N ALA A 789 -30.19 10.27 -57.76
CA ALA A 789 -31.49 10.66 -58.31
C ALA A 789 -31.80 12.18 -58.22
N ASN A 790 -31.03 12.94 -57.44
CA ASN A 790 -31.22 14.39 -57.25
C ASN A 790 -30.22 15.26 -58.03
N THR A 791 -29.38 14.67 -58.89
CA THR A 791 -28.40 15.40 -59.73
C THR A 791 -28.52 15.15 -61.24
N THR A 792 -29.69 14.69 -61.68
CA THR A 792 -30.18 14.80 -63.07
C THR A 792 -31.59 15.35 -63.05
#